data_AF-A0A3B0B7G4-F1
#
_entry.id   AF-A0A3B0B7G4-F1
#
_cell.length_a   1.000
_cell.length_b   1.000
_cell.length_c   1.000
_cell.angle_alpha   90.00
_cell.angle_beta   90.00
_cell.angle_gamma   90.00
#
_symmetry.space_group_name_H-M   'P 1'
#
loop_
_entity.id
_entity.type
_entity.pdbx_description
1 polymer ?
#
loop_
_entity_poly.entity_id
_entity_poly.type
_entity_poly.pdbx_seq_one_letter_code
_entity_poly.pdbx_strand_id
1 'polypeptide(L)'
;MAHVLQNVVFPLDRDPDLLPLYADPETWSVIDEEPVRVSNRAHLGNILGRHRARIVSGRRVSLGTYFNAFPASYWQHWTSVRQVKLTVRTTGPATILVYRSNGGGIRQRVATREVTGESSTSFDLELTQYSDGGWIWFDVVADEKPAVLEGAEWTTEQEPARTGKASLGITTYNKPDYCVETLRALAASPDALEFVDRIFLIDQGTQLVAEQDGYADVAERLGDTLQVIRQDNLGGSGGFARAMSETLQRPESDFVQLLDDDVRIEPESLRRSIVFGQFATSPALVGGHMFDLLDRPKLHGWAEVIDEHPFMWRNLYQEKMPHDFGVSNLRQSKLLHMRMDADYNGWWMCLIPVEAIRKVGLSLPAFIKWDDAEFCIRAGKAGFPTVSMPGVALWHVSWVNKDDSIDWQAYFHARNRLVAGLLHSDAPRGGRLLTHSRRVDLKHLMMMQYYPVALRAQALRDVLSGPEHMRRNLATAMPAARALAAKHPETVVHRDPSTVLHSRKGRQVYKQLARNVFDSPKGLKLRWFTLSTLTAHWLHKPNPANVAQPEVEFGKGDAQWWRLPAFDSALVSAADGSGKNIYTRDRAMYRRMLRETVRLHAELRRRWPELQKRYRAGLPEIVSVESWQRTFEEKR
;
A
#
# COMPACT_ATOMS: atom_id res chain seq x y z
N MET A 1 -32.04 -10.44 -12.81
CA MET A 1 -32.51 -9.28 -12.01
C MET A 1 -31.48 -8.16 -12.13
N ALA A 2 -31.78 -6.91 -11.76
CA ALA A 2 -30.76 -5.85 -11.83
C ALA A 2 -29.82 -5.93 -10.61
N HIS A 3 -28.51 -6.02 -10.86
CA HIS A 3 -27.45 -6.07 -9.85
C HIS A 3 -26.75 -4.72 -9.75
N VAL A 4 -26.54 -4.20 -8.53
CA VAL A 4 -25.84 -2.92 -8.30
C VAL A 4 -24.33 -3.15 -8.29
N LEU A 5 -23.64 -2.64 -9.30
CA LEU A 5 -22.18 -2.72 -9.40
C LEU A 5 -21.50 -1.64 -8.56
N GLN A 6 -22.00 -0.40 -8.62
CA GLN A 6 -21.39 0.76 -7.98
C GLN A 6 -22.45 1.78 -7.56
N ASN A 7 -22.39 2.26 -6.32
CA ASN A 7 -23.18 3.39 -5.86
C ASN A 7 -22.38 4.69 -6.00
N VAL A 8 -23.05 5.79 -6.31
CA VAL A 8 -22.48 7.13 -6.14
C VAL A 8 -22.51 7.52 -4.69
N VAL A 9 -21.37 7.96 -4.19
CA VAL A 9 -21.14 8.20 -2.77
C VAL A 9 -20.39 9.51 -2.52
N PHE A 10 -20.49 10.03 -1.30
CA PHE A 10 -19.82 11.24 -0.82
C PHE A 10 -19.12 10.99 0.53
N PRO A 11 -18.09 11.76 0.89
CA PRO A 11 -17.25 11.47 2.07
C PRO A 11 -18.05 11.18 3.35
N LEU A 12 -17.61 10.18 4.11
CA LEU A 12 -18.11 9.94 5.47
C LEU A 12 -17.69 11.06 6.43
N ASP A 13 -16.45 11.53 6.29
CA ASP A 13 -15.89 12.62 7.05
C ASP A 13 -16.25 13.96 6.42
N ARG A 14 -16.52 14.98 7.25
CA ARG A 14 -16.69 16.37 6.79
C ARG A 14 -15.33 17.05 6.55
N ASP A 15 -14.55 16.46 5.65
CA ASP A 15 -13.22 16.92 5.28
C ASP A 15 -13.20 17.45 3.83
N PRO A 16 -12.91 18.75 3.61
CA PRO A 16 -12.97 19.34 2.28
C PRO A 16 -11.86 18.80 1.37
N ASP A 17 -10.74 18.33 1.91
CA ASP A 17 -9.62 17.82 1.12
C ASP A 17 -9.95 16.47 0.46
N LEU A 18 -10.98 15.78 0.96
CA LEU A 18 -11.51 14.55 0.34
C LEU A 18 -12.40 14.82 -0.87
N LEU A 19 -13.02 16.00 -0.98
CA LEU A 19 -14.02 16.28 -2.02
C LEU A 19 -13.55 15.94 -3.45
N PRO A 20 -12.31 16.25 -3.89
CA PRO A 20 -11.83 15.90 -5.22
C PRO A 20 -11.92 14.41 -5.58
N LEU A 21 -11.95 13.52 -4.58
CA LEU A 21 -12.10 12.08 -4.80
C LEU A 21 -13.55 11.65 -5.09
N TYR A 22 -14.53 12.50 -4.79
CA TYR A 22 -15.97 12.20 -4.88
C TYR A 22 -16.70 13.13 -5.86
N ALA A 23 -16.45 14.43 -5.82
CA ALA A 23 -17.05 15.39 -6.74
C ALA A 23 -16.12 16.55 -7.06
N ASP A 24 -16.16 17.00 -8.32
CA ASP A 24 -15.34 18.08 -8.81
C ASP A 24 -16.21 19.23 -9.36
N PRO A 25 -16.45 20.29 -8.56
CA PRO A 25 -17.12 21.50 -8.99
C PRO A 25 -16.18 22.51 -9.68
N GLU A 26 -14.90 22.17 -9.85
CA GLU A 26 -13.87 23.12 -10.24
C GLU A 26 -13.76 23.31 -11.74
N THR A 27 -13.30 24.51 -12.12
CA THR A 27 -12.86 24.83 -13.47
C THR A 27 -11.37 24.56 -13.59
N TRP A 28 -11.00 23.88 -14.67
CA TRP A 28 -9.63 23.49 -14.99
C TRP A 28 -9.19 24.10 -16.31
N SER A 29 -7.93 24.51 -16.39
CA SER A 29 -7.23 24.95 -17.59
C SER A 29 -5.96 24.10 -17.80
N VAL A 30 -5.25 24.33 -18.89
CA VAL A 30 -3.95 23.73 -19.18
C VAL A 30 -2.94 24.85 -19.44
N ILE A 31 -1.82 24.85 -18.72
CA ILE A 31 -0.70 25.79 -18.90
C ILE A 31 0.57 24.95 -19.00
N ASP A 32 1.36 25.14 -20.06
CA ASP A 32 2.59 24.37 -20.33
C ASP A 32 2.38 22.85 -20.24
N GLU A 33 1.27 22.36 -20.82
CA GLU A 33 0.82 20.96 -20.79
C GLU A 33 0.43 20.40 -19.41
N GLU A 34 0.54 21.19 -18.35
CA GLU A 34 0.16 20.82 -16.99
C GLU A 34 -1.27 21.32 -16.68
N PRO A 35 -2.09 20.49 -16.01
CA PRO A 35 -3.43 20.91 -15.59
C PRO A 35 -3.36 21.91 -14.44
N VAL A 36 -4.11 23.00 -14.57
CA VAL A 36 -4.17 24.05 -13.55
C VAL A 36 -5.62 24.27 -13.13
N ARG A 37 -5.87 24.11 -11.83
CA ARG A 37 -7.16 24.48 -11.22
C ARG A 37 -7.24 26.00 -11.14
N VAL A 38 -8.28 26.58 -11.75
CA VAL A 38 -8.48 28.05 -11.84
C VAL A 38 -9.68 28.54 -11.02
N SER A 39 -10.22 27.69 -10.14
CA SER A 39 -11.29 28.05 -9.21
C SER A 39 -11.11 27.38 -7.85
N ASN A 40 -11.95 27.81 -6.89
CA ASN A 40 -12.10 27.18 -5.58
C ASN A 40 -13.58 27.17 -5.19
N ARG A 41 -14.32 26.18 -5.68
CA ARG A 41 -15.78 26.01 -5.58
C ARG A 41 -16.19 24.81 -4.74
N ALA A 42 -15.24 23.97 -4.33
CA ALA A 42 -15.46 22.85 -3.44
C ALA A 42 -15.91 23.33 -2.06
N HIS A 43 -17.16 23.02 -1.71
CA HIS A 43 -17.75 23.39 -0.43
C HIS A 43 -18.50 22.21 0.17
N LEU A 44 -18.11 21.79 1.37
CA LEU A 44 -18.77 20.70 2.10
C LEU A 44 -20.25 20.98 2.40
N GLY A 45 -20.67 22.25 2.47
CA GLY A 45 -22.08 22.62 2.63
C GLY A 45 -22.98 22.17 1.48
N ASN A 46 -22.40 21.77 0.35
CA ASN A 46 -23.10 21.18 -0.78
C ASN A 46 -23.23 19.66 -0.67
N ILE A 47 -22.53 18.99 0.24
CA ILE A 47 -22.74 17.56 0.52
C ILE A 47 -23.85 17.45 1.56
N LEU A 48 -25.00 16.89 1.15
CA LEU A 48 -26.20 16.81 1.98
C LEU A 48 -26.29 15.47 2.73
N GLY A 49 -25.57 14.46 2.27
CA GLY A 49 -25.49 13.15 2.90
C GLY A 49 -24.66 12.20 2.05
N ARG A 50 -24.65 10.92 2.45
CA ARG A 50 -23.80 9.89 1.84
C ARG A 50 -24.01 9.69 0.34
N HIS A 51 -25.23 9.92 -0.15
CA HIS A 51 -25.59 9.77 -1.57
C HIS A 51 -26.15 11.05 -2.18
N ARG A 52 -26.17 12.15 -1.43
CA ARG A 52 -26.89 13.37 -1.79
C ARG A 52 -25.99 14.59 -1.86
N ALA A 53 -26.08 15.36 -2.93
CA ALA A 53 -25.35 16.60 -3.08
C ALA A 53 -26.18 17.70 -3.76
N ARG A 54 -26.03 18.94 -3.27
CA ARG A 54 -26.58 20.15 -3.86
C ARG A 54 -25.68 20.66 -4.97
N ILE A 55 -26.26 20.92 -6.12
CA ILE A 55 -25.65 21.58 -7.26
C ILE A 55 -26.17 23.03 -7.28
N VAL A 56 -25.27 23.97 -7.03
CA VAL A 56 -25.62 25.40 -6.98
C VAL A 56 -26.06 25.88 -8.38
N SER A 57 -27.08 26.75 -8.45
CA SER A 57 -27.57 27.36 -9.69
C SER A 57 -26.42 27.86 -10.59
N GLY A 58 -26.53 27.58 -11.89
CA GLY A 58 -25.53 27.94 -12.90
C GLY A 58 -24.18 27.23 -12.74
N ARG A 59 -24.08 26.17 -11.92
CA ARG A 59 -22.85 25.40 -11.73
C ARG A 59 -22.97 24.00 -12.31
N ARG A 60 -21.82 23.51 -12.75
CA ARG A 60 -21.57 22.14 -13.15
C ARG A 60 -20.73 21.46 -12.08
N VAL A 61 -21.14 20.27 -11.67
CA VAL A 61 -20.36 19.38 -10.82
C VAL A 61 -20.13 18.09 -11.57
N SER A 62 -18.87 17.68 -11.67
CA SER A 62 -18.48 16.43 -12.31
C SER A 62 -18.34 15.32 -11.28
N LEU A 63 -18.87 14.16 -11.62
CA LEU A 63 -18.66 12.91 -10.89
C LEU A 63 -17.60 12.04 -11.58
N GLY A 64 -16.82 12.64 -12.51
CA GLY A 64 -15.61 12.07 -13.08
C GLY A 64 -14.45 12.08 -12.08
N THR A 65 -14.65 11.41 -10.95
CA THR A 65 -13.77 11.38 -9.78
C THR A 65 -13.45 9.95 -9.40
N TYR A 66 -12.44 9.76 -8.54
CA TYR A 66 -11.92 8.44 -8.19
C TYR A 66 -13.01 7.47 -7.71
N PHE A 67 -13.90 7.90 -6.81
CA PHE A 67 -14.94 7.04 -6.26
C PHE A 67 -16.23 7.00 -7.08
N ASN A 68 -16.53 7.98 -7.95
CA ASN A 68 -17.84 8.03 -8.61
C ASN A 68 -17.81 7.78 -10.12
N ALA A 69 -16.65 7.85 -10.75
CA ALA A 69 -16.48 7.34 -12.11
C ALA A 69 -16.49 5.80 -12.11
N PHE A 70 -17.03 5.21 -13.17
CA PHE A 70 -17.07 3.77 -13.39
C PHE A 70 -15.82 3.31 -14.16
N PRO A 71 -14.99 2.41 -13.60
CA PRO A 71 -13.72 1.95 -14.20
C PRO A 71 -13.96 0.93 -15.33
N ALA A 72 -14.54 1.41 -16.43
CA ALA A 72 -15.07 0.61 -17.52
C ALA A 72 -14.09 -0.41 -18.11
N SER A 73 -12.81 -0.03 -18.25
CA SER A 73 -11.78 -0.94 -18.78
C SER A 73 -11.51 -2.16 -17.92
N TYR A 74 -11.53 -2.00 -16.60
CA TYR A 74 -11.32 -3.11 -15.66
C TYR A 74 -12.51 -4.07 -15.70
N TRP A 75 -13.74 -3.54 -15.71
CA TRP A 75 -14.96 -4.36 -15.85
C TRP A 75 -15.01 -5.09 -17.18
N GLN A 76 -14.73 -4.42 -18.30
CA GLN A 76 -14.71 -5.06 -19.62
C GLN A 76 -13.67 -6.19 -19.70
N HIS A 77 -12.48 -5.97 -19.13
CA HIS A 77 -11.37 -6.92 -19.23
C HIS A 77 -11.59 -8.16 -18.36
N TRP A 78 -12.02 -7.99 -17.11
CA TRP A 78 -12.06 -9.07 -16.12
C TRP A 78 -13.41 -9.77 -15.99
N THR A 79 -14.50 -9.17 -16.48
CA THR A 79 -15.88 -9.67 -16.29
C THR A 79 -16.60 -9.97 -17.62
N SER A 80 -17.74 -10.65 -17.54
CA SER A 80 -18.66 -10.86 -18.67
C SER A 80 -19.59 -9.68 -18.93
N VAL A 81 -19.57 -8.64 -18.08
CA VAL A 81 -20.48 -7.49 -18.20
C VAL A 81 -20.19 -6.70 -19.48
N ARG A 82 -21.18 -6.60 -20.37
CA ARG A 82 -21.10 -5.79 -21.60
C ARG A 82 -22.11 -4.66 -21.67
N GLN A 83 -23.08 -4.65 -20.76
CA GLN A 83 -24.08 -3.59 -20.62
C GLN A 83 -24.13 -3.15 -19.16
N VAL A 84 -24.06 -1.83 -18.96
CA VAL A 84 -24.24 -1.18 -17.67
C VAL A 84 -25.27 -0.08 -17.83
N LYS A 85 -26.16 0.04 -16.86
CA LYS A 85 -27.18 1.07 -16.79
C LYS A 85 -26.84 2.04 -15.67
N LEU A 86 -26.62 3.30 -16.02
CA LEU A 86 -26.51 4.40 -15.06
C LEU A 86 -27.91 4.94 -14.78
N THR A 87 -28.34 4.94 -13.51
CA THR A 87 -29.58 5.61 -13.08
C THR A 87 -29.22 6.78 -12.18
N VAL A 88 -29.69 7.97 -12.52
CA VAL A 88 -29.45 9.22 -11.79
C VAL A 88 -30.79 9.79 -11.31
N ARG A 89 -30.88 10.05 -10.01
CA ARG A 89 -32.07 10.61 -9.35
C ARG A 89 -31.80 12.05 -8.96
N THR A 90 -32.64 12.99 -9.39
CA THR A 90 -32.45 14.42 -9.13
C THR A 90 -33.73 15.14 -8.75
N THR A 91 -33.59 16.22 -7.99
CA THR A 91 -34.66 17.17 -7.67
C THR A 91 -34.28 18.57 -8.16
N GLY A 92 -35.18 19.23 -8.89
CA GLY A 92 -34.97 20.57 -9.46
C GLY A 92 -34.49 20.54 -10.91
N PRO A 93 -34.40 21.71 -11.58
CA PRO A 93 -34.01 21.79 -12.98
C PRO A 93 -32.51 21.52 -13.15
N ALA A 94 -32.17 20.50 -13.94
CA ALA A 94 -30.80 20.13 -14.20
C ALA A 94 -30.60 19.54 -15.60
N THR A 95 -29.36 19.57 -16.07
CA THR A 95 -28.91 18.79 -17.22
C THR A 95 -27.92 17.74 -16.76
N ILE A 96 -28.19 16.47 -17.07
CA ILE A 96 -27.29 15.35 -16.83
C ILE A 96 -26.50 15.10 -18.11
N LEU A 97 -25.17 15.06 -18.00
CA LEU A 97 -24.25 14.84 -19.11
C LEU A 97 -23.43 13.58 -18.85
N VAL A 98 -23.53 12.57 -19.71
CA VAL A 98 -22.75 11.33 -19.56
C VAL A 98 -21.55 11.36 -20.49
N TYR A 99 -20.39 11.01 -19.94
CA TYR A 99 -19.10 11.02 -20.62
C TYR A 99 -18.42 9.67 -20.54
N ARG A 100 -17.53 9.44 -21.49
CA ARG A 100 -16.56 8.35 -21.44
C ARG A 100 -15.16 8.84 -21.80
N SER A 101 -14.19 7.98 -21.57
CA SER A 101 -12.81 8.12 -22.05
C SER A 101 -12.26 6.80 -22.57
N ASN A 102 -11.23 6.87 -23.43
CA ASN A 102 -10.41 5.71 -23.81
C ASN A 102 -9.11 5.66 -22.98
N GLY A 103 -8.23 4.68 -23.23
CA GLY A 103 -6.96 4.52 -22.52
C GLY A 103 -6.00 5.71 -22.62
N GLY A 104 -6.12 6.54 -23.67
CA GLY A 104 -5.35 7.79 -23.82
C GLY A 104 -5.93 9.00 -23.06
N GLY A 105 -7.04 8.81 -22.33
CA GLY A 105 -7.73 9.89 -21.62
C GLY A 105 -8.51 10.85 -22.51
N ILE A 106 -8.79 10.47 -23.77
CA ILE A 106 -9.59 11.30 -24.69
C ILE A 106 -11.05 11.20 -24.27
N ARG A 107 -11.67 12.34 -23.97
CA ARG A 107 -13.03 12.43 -23.41
C ARG A 107 -14.07 12.63 -24.50
N GLN A 108 -15.19 11.92 -24.42
CA GLN A 108 -16.32 12.04 -25.35
C GLN A 108 -17.62 12.09 -24.56
N ARG A 109 -18.54 13.00 -24.94
CA ARG A 109 -19.91 13.01 -24.41
C ARG A 109 -20.73 11.97 -25.16
N VAL A 110 -21.40 11.09 -24.43
CA VAL A 110 -22.19 9.98 -25.01
C VAL A 110 -23.69 10.18 -24.87
N ALA A 111 -24.14 10.91 -23.85
CA ALA A 111 -25.55 11.23 -23.66
C ALA A 111 -25.76 12.57 -22.94
N THR A 112 -26.95 13.14 -23.13
CA THR A 112 -27.43 14.34 -22.45
C THR A 112 -28.92 14.18 -22.15
N ARG A 113 -29.36 14.57 -20.97
CA ARG A 113 -30.79 14.63 -20.62
C ARG A 113 -31.07 15.87 -19.77
N GLU A 114 -32.05 16.66 -20.17
CA GLU A 114 -32.62 17.72 -19.35
C GLU A 114 -33.73 17.15 -18.47
N VAL A 115 -33.77 17.57 -17.21
CA VAL A 115 -34.72 17.08 -16.21
C VAL A 115 -35.23 18.25 -15.37
N THR A 116 -36.48 18.14 -14.93
CA THR A 116 -37.14 19.11 -14.04
C THR A 116 -37.95 18.37 -12.98
N GLY A 117 -38.22 19.05 -11.86
CA GLY A 117 -38.93 18.43 -10.73
C GLY A 117 -38.14 17.27 -10.11
N GLU A 118 -38.84 16.30 -9.56
CA GLU A 118 -38.25 15.02 -9.13
C GLU A 118 -38.19 14.07 -10.32
N SER A 119 -37.01 13.55 -10.63
CA SER A 119 -36.79 12.71 -11.80
C SER A 119 -35.84 11.55 -11.52
N SER A 120 -36.08 10.43 -12.19
CA SER A 120 -35.18 9.29 -12.26
C SER A 120 -34.86 9.02 -13.72
N THR A 121 -33.60 9.22 -14.12
CA THR A 121 -33.14 9.11 -15.51
C THR A 121 -32.14 7.97 -15.65
N SER A 122 -32.40 7.06 -16.58
CA SER A 122 -31.49 5.94 -16.88
C SER A 122 -30.80 6.10 -18.24
N PHE A 123 -29.57 5.61 -18.33
CA PHE A 123 -28.75 5.56 -19.54
C PHE A 123 -28.17 4.15 -19.72
N ASP A 124 -28.49 3.50 -20.83
CA ASP A 124 -27.92 2.21 -21.20
C ASP A 124 -26.58 2.41 -21.92
N LEU A 125 -25.53 1.76 -21.41
CA LEU A 125 -24.14 2.01 -21.81
C LEU A 125 -23.43 0.69 -22.10
N GLU A 126 -22.73 0.65 -23.23
CA GLU A 126 -21.97 -0.52 -23.66
C GLU A 126 -20.54 -0.51 -23.11
N LEU A 127 -20.06 -1.66 -22.64
CA LEU A 127 -18.68 -1.88 -22.21
C LEU A 127 -17.91 -2.69 -23.27
N THR A 128 -17.79 -2.13 -24.48
CA THR A 128 -17.15 -2.82 -25.62
C THR A 128 -15.89 -2.10 -26.15
N GLN A 129 -15.65 -0.85 -25.75
CA GLN A 129 -14.63 0.03 -26.34
C GLN A 129 -13.55 0.48 -25.33
N TYR A 130 -13.23 -0.36 -24.34
CA TYR A 130 -12.33 -0.02 -23.21
C TYR A 130 -11.17 -1.02 -23.02
N SER A 131 -10.67 -1.66 -24.08
CA SER A 131 -9.67 -2.73 -23.99
C SER A 131 -8.32 -2.30 -23.36
N ASP A 132 -7.87 -1.08 -23.66
CA ASP A 132 -6.57 -0.53 -23.23
C ASP A 132 -6.71 0.49 -22.07
N GLY A 133 -7.94 0.80 -21.67
CA GLY A 133 -8.24 1.77 -20.63
C GLY A 133 -9.55 2.52 -20.86
N GLY A 134 -9.85 3.41 -19.92
CA GLY A 134 -10.99 4.30 -19.98
C GLY A 134 -11.99 4.11 -18.85
N TRP A 135 -12.80 5.15 -18.72
CA TRP A 135 -13.79 5.39 -17.67
C TRP A 135 -15.10 5.86 -18.27
N ILE A 136 -16.18 5.69 -17.51
CA ILE A 136 -17.47 6.34 -17.77
C ILE A 136 -17.84 7.15 -16.53
N TRP A 137 -18.38 8.35 -16.70
CA TRP A 137 -18.89 9.16 -15.60
C TRP A 137 -20.03 10.06 -16.08
N PHE A 138 -20.64 10.80 -15.16
CA PHE A 138 -21.62 11.82 -15.50
C PHE A 138 -21.34 13.12 -14.75
N ASP A 139 -21.89 14.20 -15.28
CA ASP A 139 -21.88 15.52 -14.67
C ASP A 139 -23.31 16.00 -14.50
N VAL A 140 -23.57 16.76 -13.44
CA VAL A 140 -24.86 17.43 -13.20
C VAL A 140 -24.64 18.93 -13.33
N VAL A 141 -25.41 19.56 -14.20
CA VAL A 141 -25.43 21.01 -14.40
C VAL A 141 -26.75 21.54 -13.87
N ALA A 142 -26.72 22.34 -12.81
CA ALA A 142 -27.90 23.08 -12.39
C ALA A 142 -28.10 24.26 -13.33
N ASP A 143 -29.34 24.47 -13.74
CA ASP A 143 -29.73 25.57 -14.61
C ASP A 143 -29.94 26.85 -13.79
N GLU A 144 -30.97 27.65 -14.10
CA GLU A 144 -31.39 28.86 -13.39
C GLU A 144 -31.62 28.69 -11.87
N LYS A 145 -32.01 27.50 -11.41
CA LYS A 145 -32.25 27.17 -9.98
C LYS A 145 -31.31 26.07 -9.51
N PRO A 146 -31.02 25.98 -8.20
CA PRO A 146 -30.23 24.88 -7.68
C PRO A 146 -30.95 23.54 -7.91
N ALA A 147 -30.14 22.50 -8.12
CA ALA A 147 -30.61 21.13 -8.21
C ALA A 147 -30.00 20.30 -7.07
N VAL A 148 -30.62 19.16 -6.77
CA VAL A 148 -30.09 18.17 -5.83
C VAL A 148 -29.90 16.87 -6.58
N LEU A 149 -28.71 16.30 -6.53
CA LEU A 149 -28.49 14.89 -6.82
C LEU A 149 -28.97 14.11 -5.60
N GLU A 150 -30.03 13.33 -5.76
CA GLU A 150 -30.62 12.50 -4.70
C GLU A 150 -29.89 11.15 -4.58
N GLY A 151 -29.24 10.72 -5.65
CA GLY A 151 -28.39 9.53 -5.69
C GLY A 151 -28.20 9.05 -7.12
N ALA A 152 -27.24 8.15 -7.32
CA ALA A 152 -27.05 7.49 -8.59
C ALA A 152 -26.39 6.12 -8.40
N GLU A 153 -26.64 5.21 -9.32
CA GLU A 153 -26.16 3.83 -9.28
C GLU A 153 -25.82 3.31 -10.67
N TRP A 154 -24.81 2.44 -10.73
CA TRP A 154 -24.42 1.69 -11.91
C TRP A 154 -24.89 0.25 -11.72
N THR A 155 -25.71 -0.25 -12.63
CA THR A 155 -26.35 -1.56 -12.53
C THR A 155 -26.11 -2.40 -13.79
N THR A 156 -26.29 -3.71 -13.68
CA THR A 156 -26.30 -4.62 -14.84
C THR A 156 -27.37 -5.69 -14.66
N GLU A 157 -27.87 -6.23 -15.77
CA GLU A 157 -28.73 -7.42 -15.77
C GLU A 157 -27.93 -8.71 -15.99
N GLN A 158 -26.62 -8.60 -16.21
CA GLN A 158 -25.71 -9.74 -16.25
C GLN A 158 -25.71 -10.41 -14.87
N GLU A 159 -25.93 -11.72 -14.84
CA GLU A 159 -25.81 -12.49 -13.62
C GLU A 159 -24.32 -12.67 -13.23
N PRO A 160 -23.98 -12.62 -11.94
CA PRO A 160 -22.61 -12.80 -11.47
C PRO A 160 -22.09 -14.22 -11.75
N ALA A 161 -20.78 -14.36 -11.88
CA ALA A 161 -20.13 -15.66 -12.09
C ALA A 161 -20.11 -16.52 -10.81
N ARG A 162 -20.23 -15.89 -9.64
CA ARG A 162 -20.31 -16.51 -8.31
C ARG A 162 -21.03 -15.57 -7.34
N THR A 163 -21.61 -16.10 -6.26
CA THR A 163 -22.49 -15.34 -5.35
C THR A 163 -22.06 -15.40 -3.89
N GLY A 164 -20.97 -16.08 -3.54
CA GLY A 164 -20.55 -16.19 -2.14
C GLY A 164 -20.09 -14.86 -1.55
N LYS A 165 -20.16 -14.79 -0.23
CA LYS A 165 -19.80 -13.63 0.57
C LYS A 165 -18.30 -13.60 0.85
N ALA A 166 -17.83 -12.53 1.50
CA ALA A 166 -16.46 -12.45 2.00
C ALA A 166 -16.43 -12.54 3.52
N SER A 167 -15.47 -13.30 4.06
CA SER A 167 -15.02 -13.11 5.44
C SER A 167 -13.97 -12.00 5.48
N LEU A 168 -14.09 -11.04 6.39
CA LEU A 168 -13.09 -10.00 6.62
C LEU A 168 -12.05 -10.50 7.62
N GLY A 169 -10.78 -10.26 7.32
CA GLY A 169 -9.66 -10.53 8.22
C GLY A 169 -8.95 -9.24 8.61
N ILE A 170 -9.16 -8.76 9.83
CA ILE A 170 -8.50 -7.57 10.38
C ILE A 170 -7.39 -8.05 11.32
N THR A 171 -6.13 -7.75 11.01
CA THR A 171 -4.99 -8.11 11.86
C THR A 171 -4.55 -6.92 12.69
N THR A 172 -4.44 -7.06 14.03
CA THR A 172 -4.01 -5.95 14.87
C THR A 172 -2.93 -6.29 15.90
N TYR A 173 -2.12 -5.27 16.23
CA TYR A 173 -1.18 -5.29 17.36
C TYR A 173 -1.12 -3.91 18.02
N ASN A 174 -1.75 -3.77 19.19
CA ASN A 174 -1.76 -2.56 20.01
C ASN A 174 -2.24 -1.29 19.27
N LYS A 175 -3.29 -1.42 18.44
CA LYS A 175 -4.03 -0.30 17.84
C LYS A 175 -5.55 -0.46 18.00
N PRO A 176 -6.03 -0.62 19.24
CA PRO A 176 -7.42 -0.97 19.46
C PRO A 176 -8.41 0.14 19.07
N ASP A 177 -7.99 1.40 19.15
CA ASP A 177 -8.75 2.58 18.72
C ASP A 177 -9.11 2.53 17.24
N TYR A 178 -8.13 2.29 16.36
CA TYR A 178 -8.38 2.15 14.92
C TYR A 178 -9.29 0.97 14.59
N CYS A 179 -9.14 -0.14 15.30
CA CYS A 179 -10.03 -1.30 15.14
C CYS A 179 -11.48 -0.94 15.45
N VAL A 180 -11.73 -0.27 16.59
CA VAL A 180 -13.09 0.16 16.97
C VAL A 180 -13.63 1.20 15.98
N GLU A 181 -12.82 2.14 15.48
CA GLU A 181 -13.24 3.06 14.41
C GLU A 181 -13.67 2.33 13.14
N THR A 182 -12.87 1.34 12.69
CA THR A 182 -13.16 0.53 11.50
C THR A 182 -14.44 -0.29 11.67
N LEU A 183 -14.60 -0.97 12.80
CA LEU A 183 -15.81 -1.72 13.12
C LEU A 183 -17.04 -0.81 13.16
N ARG A 184 -16.90 0.43 13.67
CA ARG A 184 -18.00 1.40 13.74
C ARG A 184 -18.45 1.84 12.35
N ALA A 185 -17.49 2.06 11.44
CA ALA A 185 -17.78 2.39 10.05
C ALA A 185 -18.51 1.24 9.33
N LEU A 186 -18.10 -0.01 9.57
CA LEU A 186 -18.78 -1.21 9.05
C LEU A 186 -20.20 -1.35 9.62
N ALA A 187 -20.36 -1.23 10.94
CA ALA A 187 -21.68 -1.32 11.59
C ALA A 187 -22.65 -0.22 11.11
N ALA A 188 -22.14 0.93 10.66
CA ALA A 188 -22.93 2.02 10.08
C ALA A 188 -23.25 1.84 8.59
N SER A 189 -22.80 0.75 7.97
CA SER A 189 -22.89 0.50 6.52
C SER A 189 -23.56 -0.85 6.23
N PRO A 190 -24.87 -1.00 6.47
CA PRO A 190 -25.58 -2.27 6.27
C PRO A 190 -25.47 -2.80 4.83
N ASP A 191 -25.48 -1.91 3.83
CA ASP A 191 -25.33 -2.27 2.41
C ASP A 191 -23.98 -2.93 2.09
N ALA A 192 -22.93 -2.63 2.86
CA ALA A 192 -21.64 -3.30 2.74
C ALA A 192 -21.65 -4.65 3.48
N LEU A 193 -22.29 -4.70 4.66
CA LEU A 193 -22.40 -5.92 5.48
C LEU A 193 -23.23 -7.02 4.83
N GLU A 194 -24.13 -6.69 3.89
CA GLU A 194 -24.87 -7.69 3.11
C GLU A 194 -23.93 -8.68 2.40
N PHE A 195 -22.75 -8.20 1.97
CA PHE A 195 -21.73 -8.97 1.26
C PHE A 195 -20.70 -9.63 2.20
N VAL A 196 -20.84 -9.44 3.51
CA VAL A 196 -19.93 -9.96 4.54
C VAL A 196 -20.56 -11.17 5.22
N ASP A 197 -19.81 -12.26 5.32
CA ASP A 197 -20.18 -13.45 6.10
C ASP A 197 -19.76 -13.31 7.58
N ARG A 198 -18.48 -13.03 7.81
CA ARG A 198 -17.86 -12.90 9.13
C ARG A 198 -16.78 -11.84 9.14
N ILE A 199 -16.52 -11.27 10.30
CA ILE A 199 -15.39 -10.38 10.58
C ILE A 199 -14.52 -11.07 11.62
N PHE A 200 -13.37 -11.58 11.19
CA PHE A 200 -12.34 -12.11 12.07
C PHE A 200 -11.37 -10.98 12.43
N LEU A 201 -11.42 -10.55 13.69
CA LEU A 201 -10.45 -9.60 14.24
C LEU A 201 -9.37 -10.40 14.99
N ILE A 202 -8.18 -10.47 14.42
CA ILE A 202 -7.04 -11.21 14.98
C ILE A 202 -6.22 -10.27 15.87
N ASP A 203 -6.51 -10.31 17.17
CA ASP A 203 -5.84 -9.50 18.19
C ASP A 203 -4.57 -10.20 18.68
N GLN A 204 -3.42 -9.66 18.26
CA GLN A 204 -2.09 -10.14 18.63
C GLN A 204 -1.44 -9.28 19.72
N GLY A 205 -2.17 -8.28 20.23
CA GLY A 205 -1.67 -7.24 21.10
C GLY A 205 -1.73 -7.57 22.59
N THR A 206 -1.13 -6.68 23.35
CA THR A 206 -1.28 -6.56 24.81
C THR A 206 -2.31 -5.50 25.20
N GLN A 207 -2.61 -4.54 24.32
CA GLN A 207 -3.71 -3.60 24.46
C GLN A 207 -4.90 -4.18 23.69
N LEU A 208 -5.86 -4.75 24.42
CA LEU A 208 -6.90 -5.57 23.82
C LEU A 208 -8.00 -4.71 23.20
N VAL A 209 -8.43 -5.08 21.99
CA VAL A 209 -9.56 -4.40 21.33
C VAL A 209 -10.84 -4.51 22.14
N ALA A 210 -11.05 -5.66 22.80
CA ALA A 210 -12.22 -5.90 23.64
C ALA A 210 -12.29 -4.98 24.87
N GLU A 211 -11.18 -4.35 25.26
CA GLU A 211 -11.07 -3.43 26.40
C GLU A 211 -11.13 -1.95 25.98
N GLN A 212 -11.25 -1.66 24.69
CA GLN A 212 -11.27 -0.30 24.16
C GLN A 212 -12.63 0.38 24.32
N ASP A 213 -12.59 1.68 24.61
CA ASP A 213 -13.79 2.51 24.67
C ASP A 213 -14.61 2.43 23.37
N GLY A 214 -15.90 2.15 23.52
CA GLY A 214 -16.85 1.99 22.41
C GLY A 214 -16.84 0.61 21.74
N TYR A 215 -16.02 -0.35 22.20
CA TYR A 215 -16.05 -1.73 21.69
C TYR A 215 -17.39 -2.41 21.97
N ALA A 216 -17.94 -2.29 23.19
CA ALA A 216 -19.17 -2.97 23.58
C ALA A 216 -20.34 -2.64 22.63
N ASP A 217 -20.55 -1.34 22.34
CA ASP A 217 -21.60 -0.86 21.46
C ASP A 217 -21.46 -1.40 20.03
N VAL A 218 -20.22 -1.46 19.50
CA VAL A 218 -20.01 -1.94 18.13
C VAL A 218 -20.09 -3.45 18.02
N ALA A 219 -19.64 -4.17 19.06
CA ALA A 219 -19.78 -5.61 19.16
C ALA A 219 -21.25 -6.03 19.23
N GLU A 220 -22.08 -5.31 19.99
CA GLU A 220 -23.53 -5.54 20.03
C GLU A 220 -24.18 -5.33 18.66
N ARG A 221 -23.83 -4.25 17.96
CA ARG A 221 -24.39 -3.94 16.62
C ARG A 221 -23.98 -4.94 15.54
N LEU A 222 -22.77 -5.49 15.61
CA LEU A 222 -22.28 -6.48 14.65
C LEU A 222 -22.73 -7.91 15.03
N GLY A 223 -23.05 -8.13 16.31
CA GLY A 223 -23.53 -9.41 16.83
C GLY A 223 -22.60 -10.56 16.44
N ASP A 224 -23.20 -11.67 16.04
CA ASP A 224 -22.47 -12.89 15.63
C ASP A 224 -21.55 -12.68 14.43
N THR A 225 -21.73 -11.60 13.65
CA THR A 225 -20.88 -11.28 12.50
C THR A 225 -19.43 -11.04 12.94
N LEU A 226 -19.21 -10.47 14.13
CA LEU A 226 -17.88 -10.18 14.66
C LEU A 226 -17.35 -11.33 15.53
N GLN A 227 -16.13 -11.77 15.23
CA GLN A 227 -15.40 -12.73 16.05
C GLN A 227 -13.99 -12.20 16.34
N VAL A 228 -13.71 -11.89 17.61
CA VAL A 228 -12.37 -11.53 18.07
C VAL A 228 -11.60 -12.80 18.43
N ILE A 229 -10.42 -12.96 17.84
CA ILE A 229 -9.54 -14.11 18.02
C ILE A 229 -8.22 -13.62 18.59
N ARG A 230 -7.90 -14.07 19.80
CA ARG A 230 -6.61 -13.77 20.45
C ARG A 230 -5.55 -14.78 20.05
N GLN A 231 -4.34 -14.29 19.78
CA GLN A 231 -3.15 -15.11 19.58
C GLN A 231 -1.87 -14.35 19.94
N ASP A 232 -0.74 -15.04 19.94
CA ASP A 232 0.58 -14.42 20.09
C ASP A 232 0.94 -13.49 18.93
N ASN A 233 1.91 -12.60 19.14
CA ASN A 233 2.46 -11.78 18.06
C ASN A 233 3.27 -12.61 17.05
N LEU A 234 2.62 -12.93 15.94
CA LEU A 234 3.19 -13.61 14.78
C LEU A 234 3.36 -12.66 13.58
N GLY A 235 3.26 -11.35 13.83
CA GLY A 235 3.33 -10.29 12.83
C GLY A 235 2.11 -10.25 11.91
N GLY A 236 2.16 -9.41 10.88
CA GLY A 236 1.13 -9.33 9.85
C GLY A 236 0.88 -10.68 9.19
N SER A 237 1.94 -11.39 8.80
CA SER A 237 1.79 -12.68 8.11
C SER A 237 1.01 -13.71 8.92
N GLY A 238 1.23 -13.76 10.24
CA GLY A 238 0.52 -14.68 11.12
C GLY A 238 -0.94 -14.30 11.37
N GLY A 239 -1.25 -13.01 11.46
CA GLY A 239 -2.64 -12.54 11.57
C GLY A 239 -3.42 -12.80 10.28
N PHE A 240 -2.85 -12.47 9.12
CA PHE A 240 -3.48 -12.75 7.83
C PHE A 240 -3.61 -14.25 7.56
N ALA A 241 -2.59 -15.07 7.87
CA ALA A 241 -2.70 -16.52 7.79
C ALA A 241 -3.81 -17.07 8.68
N ARG A 242 -4.00 -16.49 9.88
CA ARG A 242 -5.10 -16.88 10.76
C ARG A 242 -6.45 -16.57 10.13
N ALA A 243 -6.66 -15.35 9.64
CA ALA A 243 -7.90 -14.96 8.97
C ALA A 243 -8.20 -15.83 7.73
N MET A 244 -7.19 -16.15 6.92
CA MET A 244 -7.32 -17.09 5.80
C MET A 244 -7.75 -18.49 6.30
N SER A 245 -7.12 -19.00 7.35
CA SER A 245 -7.41 -20.32 7.93
C SER A 245 -8.81 -20.42 8.54
N GLU A 246 -9.30 -19.36 9.18
CA GLU A 246 -10.66 -19.31 9.72
C GLU A 246 -11.69 -19.22 8.59
N THR A 247 -11.40 -18.43 7.54
CA THR A 247 -12.26 -18.34 6.35
C THR A 247 -12.39 -19.67 5.63
N LEU A 248 -11.32 -20.48 5.56
CA LEU A 248 -11.39 -21.82 4.94
C LEU A 248 -12.43 -22.75 5.58
N GLN A 249 -12.81 -22.49 6.84
CA GLN A 249 -13.81 -23.26 7.60
C GLN A 249 -15.24 -22.72 7.39
N ARG A 250 -15.42 -21.66 6.60
CA ARG A 250 -16.71 -21.01 6.31
C ARG A 250 -17.21 -21.41 4.92
N PRO A 251 -18.21 -22.31 4.79
CA PRO A 251 -18.73 -22.72 3.49
C PRO A 251 -19.50 -21.60 2.76
N GLU A 252 -19.95 -20.57 3.48
CA GLU A 252 -20.67 -19.39 2.94
C GLU A 252 -19.72 -18.36 2.29
N SER A 253 -18.41 -18.49 2.53
CA SER A 253 -17.40 -17.54 2.06
C SER A 253 -16.69 -18.04 0.81
N ASP A 254 -16.90 -17.32 -0.30
CA ASP A 254 -16.12 -17.51 -1.53
C ASP A 254 -14.80 -16.72 -1.47
N PHE A 255 -14.71 -15.74 -0.57
CA PHE A 255 -13.58 -14.83 -0.47
C PHE A 255 -13.14 -14.57 0.97
N VAL A 256 -11.87 -14.18 1.13
CA VAL A 256 -11.40 -13.45 2.31
C VAL A 256 -10.98 -12.03 1.90
N GLN A 257 -11.46 -11.01 2.60
CA GLN A 257 -11.00 -9.63 2.46
C GLN A 257 -10.02 -9.35 3.60
N LEU A 258 -8.73 -9.28 3.28
CA LEU A 258 -7.72 -8.86 4.24
C LEU A 258 -7.72 -7.34 4.39
N LEU A 259 -7.58 -6.89 5.64
CA LEU A 259 -7.51 -5.48 6.03
C LEU A 259 -6.44 -5.31 7.14
N ASP A 260 -5.67 -4.22 7.05
CA ASP A 260 -4.76 -3.81 8.15
C ASP A 260 -5.55 -3.08 9.25
N ASP A 261 -4.93 -2.86 10.41
CA ASP A 261 -5.60 -2.22 11.55
C ASP A 261 -5.57 -0.69 11.50
N ASP A 262 -4.52 -0.04 10.99
CA ASP A 262 -4.36 1.44 10.95
C ASP A 262 -4.88 2.09 9.66
N VAL A 263 -6.10 1.71 9.31
CA VAL A 263 -6.79 2.21 8.12
C VAL A 263 -8.06 2.99 8.47
N ARG A 264 -8.46 3.86 7.53
CA ARG A 264 -9.84 4.32 7.41
C ARG A 264 -10.45 3.77 6.15
N ILE A 265 -11.50 2.97 6.31
CA ILE A 265 -12.18 2.33 5.19
C ILE A 265 -13.17 3.28 4.51
N GLU A 266 -13.32 3.10 3.20
CA GLU A 266 -14.51 3.51 2.46
C GLU A 266 -15.41 2.26 2.32
N PRO A 267 -16.50 2.11 3.08
CA PRO A 267 -17.34 0.90 3.07
C PRO A 267 -17.87 0.53 1.69
N GLU A 268 -18.10 1.51 0.81
CA GLU A 268 -18.48 1.23 -0.57
C GLU A 268 -17.33 0.57 -1.36
N SER A 269 -16.06 0.82 -1.01
CA SER A 269 -14.91 0.08 -1.58
C SER A 269 -14.96 -1.41 -1.22
N LEU A 270 -15.36 -1.75 0.02
CA LEU A 270 -15.51 -3.15 0.44
C LEU A 270 -16.58 -3.85 -0.39
N ARG A 271 -17.74 -3.21 -0.57
CA ARG A 271 -18.81 -3.74 -1.41
C ARG A 271 -18.33 -3.94 -2.85
N ARG A 272 -17.67 -2.93 -3.42
CA ARG A 272 -17.15 -2.96 -4.80
C ARG A 272 -16.10 -4.04 -5.03
N SER A 273 -15.19 -4.29 -4.09
CA SER A 273 -14.19 -5.35 -4.24
C SER A 273 -14.87 -6.72 -4.33
N ILE A 274 -15.83 -7.00 -3.44
CA ILE A 274 -16.57 -8.27 -3.40
C ILE A 274 -17.43 -8.44 -4.65
N VAL A 275 -18.20 -7.41 -5.03
CA VAL A 275 -19.05 -7.45 -6.22
C VAL A 275 -18.20 -7.63 -7.49
N PHE A 276 -17.07 -6.93 -7.61
CA PHE A 276 -16.16 -7.17 -8.73
C PHE A 276 -15.63 -8.62 -8.74
N GLY A 277 -15.24 -9.15 -7.57
CA GLY A 277 -14.84 -10.54 -7.41
C GLY A 277 -15.92 -11.55 -7.79
N GLN A 278 -17.19 -11.24 -7.53
CA GLN A 278 -18.36 -12.05 -7.92
C GLN A 278 -18.58 -12.08 -9.45
N PHE A 279 -18.29 -10.98 -10.13
CA PHE A 279 -18.45 -10.85 -11.59
C PHE A 279 -17.20 -11.25 -12.40
N ALA A 280 -16.04 -11.39 -11.76
CA ALA A 280 -14.79 -11.77 -12.43
C ALA A 280 -14.93 -13.16 -13.09
N THR A 281 -14.70 -13.21 -14.41
CA THR A 281 -14.85 -14.43 -15.23
C THR A 281 -13.93 -15.56 -14.80
N SER A 282 -12.71 -15.21 -14.39
CA SER A 282 -11.77 -16.08 -13.70
C SER A 282 -11.53 -15.55 -12.28
N PRO A 283 -11.39 -16.41 -11.26
CA PRO A 283 -11.07 -15.96 -9.91
C PRO A 283 -9.75 -15.17 -9.91
N ALA A 284 -9.79 -13.97 -9.34
CA ALA A 284 -8.66 -13.05 -9.28
C ALA A 284 -8.59 -12.39 -7.90
N LEU A 285 -7.39 -12.01 -7.47
CA LEU A 285 -7.20 -11.20 -6.28
C LEU A 285 -7.59 -9.76 -6.61
N VAL A 286 -8.42 -9.14 -5.77
CA VAL A 286 -8.90 -7.76 -5.97
C VAL A 286 -8.30 -6.85 -4.91
N GLY A 287 -7.28 -6.11 -5.31
CA GLY A 287 -6.56 -5.15 -4.50
C GLY A 287 -7.25 -3.79 -4.45
N GLY A 288 -7.32 -3.19 -3.26
CA GLY A 288 -7.68 -1.80 -3.08
C GLY A 288 -6.48 -0.89 -3.16
N HIS A 289 -6.65 0.29 -3.73
CA HIS A 289 -5.65 1.35 -3.69
C HIS A 289 -5.47 1.94 -2.28
N MET A 290 -4.31 2.52 -2.03
CA MET A 290 -3.96 3.13 -0.74
C MET A 290 -3.76 4.64 -0.88
N PHE A 291 -4.63 5.42 -0.24
CA PHE A 291 -4.43 6.85 -0.02
C PHE A 291 -3.65 7.09 1.28
N ASP A 292 -2.93 8.21 1.34
CA ASP A 292 -2.22 8.63 2.55
C ASP A 292 -3.23 9.15 3.60
N LEU A 293 -3.24 8.59 4.80
CA LEU A 293 -4.15 9.00 5.87
C LEU A 293 -3.92 10.45 6.35
N LEU A 294 -2.70 10.96 6.21
CA LEU A 294 -2.30 12.31 6.64
C LEU A 294 -2.35 13.34 5.50
N ASP A 295 -2.35 12.88 4.25
CA ASP A 295 -2.45 13.69 3.02
C ASP A 295 -3.50 13.06 2.11
N ARG A 296 -4.77 13.18 2.54
CA ARG A 296 -5.88 12.34 2.10
C ARG A 296 -6.23 12.30 0.60
N PRO A 297 -6.03 13.35 -0.22
CA PRO A 297 -6.25 13.25 -1.67
C PRO A 297 -5.12 12.54 -2.42
N LYS A 298 -4.07 12.09 -1.72
CA LYS A 298 -2.85 11.58 -2.33
C LYS A 298 -2.81 10.06 -2.35
N LEU A 299 -2.82 9.53 -3.57
CA LEU A 299 -2.71 8.12 -3.86
C LEU A 299 -1.25 7.69 -3.86
N HIS A 300 -0.93 6.61 -3.13
CA HIS A 300 0.43 6.08 -3.06
C HIS A 300 0.91 5.48 -4.39
N GLY A 301 0.06 4.67 -5.01
CA GLY A 301 0.38 3.87 -6.18
C GLY A 301 -0.89 3.41 -6.91
N TRP A 302 -0.80 3.27 -8.23
CA TRP A 302 -1.93 2.81 -9.08
C TRP A 302 -1.85 1.32 -9.44
N ALA A 303 -0.64 0.82 -9.68
CA ALA A 303 -0.38 -0.59 -9.91
C ALA A 303 1.05 -0.90 -9.46
N GLU A 304 1.20 -1.89 -8.59
CA GLU A 304 2.51 -2.29 -8.09
C GLU A 304 2.98 -3.58 -8.77
N VAL A 305 4.26 -3.59 -9.14
CA VAL A 305 4.90 -4.65 -9.92
C VAL A 305 6.24 -5.03 -9.31
N ILE A 306 6.73 -6.22 -9.61
CA ILE A 306 8.07 -6.67 -9.26
C ILE A 306 8.99 -6.43 -10.46
N ASP A 307 9.95 -5.53 -10.30
CA ASP A 307 11.08 -5.45 -11.23
C ASP A 307 11.92 -6.72 -11.09
N GLU A 308 11.84 -7.63 -12.06
CA GLU A 308 12.54 -8.91 -12.05
C GLU A 308 14.07 -8.78 -12.00
N HIS A 309 14.63 -7.66 -12.47
CA HIS A 309 16.08 -7.51 -12.54
C HIS A 309 16.73 -7.43 -11.14
N PRO A 310 16.44 -6.41 -10.31
CA PRO A 310 16.84 -6.40 -8.92
C PRO A 310 15.93 -7.30 -8.07
N PHE A 311 14.79 -7.80 -8.58
CA PHE A 311 13.73 -8.46 -7.82
C PHE A 311 13.26 -7.56 -6.68
N MET A 312 12.62 -6.44 -7.04
CA MET A 312 12.17 -5.39 -6.11
C MET A 312 10.79 -4.91 -6.51
N TRP A 313 9.89 -4.74 -5.54
CA TRP A 313 8.63 -4.05 -5.80
C TRP A 313 8.86 -2.60 -6.24
N ARG A 314 7.94 -2.10 -7.06
CA ARG A 314 7.86 -0.70 -7.46
C ARG A 314 6.46 -0.38 -7.97
N ASN A 315 6.14 0.90 -8.01
CA ASN A 315 5.02 1.37 -8.82
C ASN A 315 5.32 1.23 -10.32
N LEU A 316 4.30 0.87 -11.10
CA LEU A 316 4.29 1.15 -12.52
C LEU A 316 4.22 2.68 -12.69
N TYR A 317 5.05 3.25 -13.56
CA TYR A 317 5.26 4.71 -13.66
C TYR A 317 5.64 5.37 -12.33
N GLN A 318 6.60 4.77 -11.61
CA GLN A 318 7.05 5.22 -10.29
C GLN A 318 7.41 6.72 -10.23
N GLU A 319 7.90 7.29 -11.33
CA GLU A 319 8.25 8.70 -11.43
C GLU A 319 7.04 9.65 -11.33
N LYS A 320 5.82 9.15 -11.57
CA LYS A 320 4.55 9.88 -11.48
C LYS A 320 3.78 9.60 -10.17
N MET A 321 4.30 8.76 -9.28
CA MET A 321 3.65 8.31 -8.04
C MET A 321 4.43 8.69 -6.77
N PRO A 322 3.78 9.08 -5.64
CA PRO A 322 2.34 9.31 -5.46
C PRO A 322 1.73 10.41 -6.35
N HIS A 323 0.43 10.27 -6.60
CA HIS A 323 -0.44 11.16 -7.36
C HIS A 323 -1.42 11.90 -6.43
N ASP A 324 -1.60 13.20 -6.62
CA ASP A 324 -2.47 14.04 -5.78
C ASP A 324 -3.69 14.53 -6.59
N PHE A 325 -4.87 14.04 -6.20
CA PHE A 325 -6.14 14.39 -6.86
C PHE A 325 -6.61 15.81 -6.57
N GLY A 326 -6.10 16.46 -5.52
CA GLY A 326 -6.33 17.87 -5.23
C GLY A 326 -5.57 18.79 -6.18
N VAL A 327 -4.43 18.33 -6.72
CA VAL A 327 -3.60 19.05 -7.69
C VAL A 327 -4.01 18.73 -9.13
N SER A 328 -4.31 17.46 -9.44
CA SER A 328 -4.78 17.05 -10.77
C SER A 328 -5.84 15.97 -10.61
N ASN A 329 -7.10 16.29 -10.91
CA ASN A 329 -8.17 15.31 -10.78
C ASN A 329 -8.07 14.18 -11.83
N LEU A 330 -8.95 13.19 -11.74
CA LEU A 330 -9.01 12.06 -12.68
C LEU A 330 -9.09 12.52 -14.14
N ARG A 331 -10.00 13.45 -14.46
CA ARG A 331 -10.27 13.92 -15.84
C ARG A 331 -9.11 14.66 -16.49
N GLN A 332 -8.14 15.15 -15.70
CA GLN A 332 -6.93 15.81 -16.20
C GLN A 332 -5.72 14.87 -16.25
N SER A 333 -5.81 13.73 -15.58
CA SER A 333 -4.70 12.81 -15.38
C SER A 333 -4.72 11.67 -16.39
N LYS A 334 -4.32 11.95 -17.64
CA LYS A 334 -4.34 10.98 -18.76
C LYS A 334 -3.78 9.59 -18.40
N LEU A 335 -2.70 9.56 -17.60
CA LEU A 335 -2.07 8.34 -17.12
C LEU A 335 -3.07 7.38 -16.43
N LEU A 336 -3.99 7.94 -15.63
CA LEU A 336 -4.97 7.17 -14.84
C LEU A 336 -6.14 6.64 -15.66
N HIS A 337 -6.19 6.95 -16.96
CA HIS A 337 -7.15 6.36 -17.88
C HIS A 337 -6.63 5.05 -18.49
N MET A 338 -5.34 4.74 -18.39
CA MET A 338 -4.81 3.46 -18.85
C MET A 338 -5.25 2.32 -17.93
N ARG A 339 -5.56 1.15 -18.51
CA ARG A 339 -5.64 -0.09 -17.72
C ARG A 339 -4.21 -0.52 -17.39
N MET A 340 -3.89 -0.59 -16.09
CA MET A 340 -2.60 -1.03 -15.60
C MET A 340 -2.74 -2.33 -14.84
N ASP A 341 -1.92 -3.31 -15.21
CA ASP A 341 -1.86 -4.61 -14.54
C ASP A 341 -0.82 -4.58 -13.42
N ALA A 342 -1.13 -5.25 -12.32
CA ALA A 342 -0.31 -5.32 -11.11
C ALA A 342 0.16 -6.76 -10.88
N ASP A 343 1.38 -6.93 -10.35
CA ASP A 343 1.86 -8.26 -9.93
C ASP A 343 1.34 -8.62 -8.54
N TYR A 344 1.10 -7.60 -7.69
CA TYR A 344 0.61 -7.77 -6.34
C TYR A 344 -0.18 -6.56 -5.86
N ASN A 345 -0.89 -6.72 -4.74
CA ASN A 345 -1.46 -5.64 -3.98
C ASN A 345 -1.14 -5.85 -2.50
N GLY A 346 -0.86 -4.76 -1.77
CA GLY A 346 -0.66 -4.85 -0.34
C GLY A 346 -1.93 -5.31 0.39
N TRP A 347 -1.73 -5.94 1.55
CA TRP A 347 -2.81 -6.47 2.38
C TRP A 347 -3.44 -5.44 3.32
N TRP A 348 -3.19 -4.14 3.09
CA TRP A 348 -4.06 -3.09 3.63
C TRP A 348 -5.50 -3.30 3.19
N MET A 349 -5.72 -3.73 1.94
CA MET A 349 -7.02 -4.12 1.41
C MET A 349 -6.84 -5.06 0.21
N CYS A 350 -7.01 -6.37 0.40
CA CYS A 350 -6.96 -7.34 -0.68
C CYS A 350 -8.02 -8.43 -0.51
N LEU A 351 -8.93 -8.55 -1.49
CA LEU A 351 -9.87 -9.65 -1.59
C LEU A 351 -9.18 -10.83 -2.28
N ILE A 352 -9.22 -12.00 -1.65
CA ILE A 352 -8.59 -13.22 -2.14
C ILE A 352 -9.66 -14.29 -2.27
N PRO A 353 -9.84 -14.91 -3.45
CA PRO A 353 -10.72 -16.07 -3.58
C PRO A 353 -10.26 -17.22 -2.68
N VAL A 354 -11.18 -17.85 -1.97
CA VAL A 354 -10.90 -19.02 -1.13
C VAL A 354 -10.30 -20.16 -1.96
N GLU A 355 -10.70 -20.28 -3.23
CA GLU A 355 -10.10 -21.20 -4.19
C GLU A 355 -8.59 -21.00 -4.34
N ALA A 356 -8.12 -19.74 -4.42
CA ALA A 356 -6.70 -19.43 -4.52
C ALA A 356 -5.97 -19.93 -3.26
N ILE A 357 -6.52 -19.68 -2.08
CA ILE A 357 -5.93 -20.14 -0.80
C ILE A 357 -5.85 -21.67 -0.75
N ARG A 358 -6.92 -22.37 -1.15
CA ARG A 358 -6.91 -23.84 -1.22
C ARG A 358 -5.86 -24.36 -2.21
N LYS A 359 -5.65 -23.65 -3.31
CA LYS A 359 -4.70 -24.05 -4.36
C LYS A 359 -3.26 -23.81 -3.96
N VAL A 360 -2.95 -22.64 -3.40
CA VAL A 360 -1.57 -22.22 -3.18
C VAL A 360 -1.12 -22.30 -1.72
N GLY A 361 -2.04 -22.42 -0.77
CA GLY A 361 -1.79 -22.38 0.68
C GLY A 361 -1.93 -20.97 1.27
N LEU A 362 -1.57 -20.82 2.53
CA LEU A 362 -1.69 -19.57 3.31
C LEU A 362 -0.51 -18.61 3.06
N SER A 363 -0.43 -17.55 3.86
CA SER A 363 0.70 -16.61 3.87
C SER A 363 2.04 -17.31 4.15
N LEU A 364 3.12 -16.77 3.58
CA LEU A 364 4.48 -17.10 4.00
C LEU A 364 4.68 -16.66 5.46
N PRO A 365 5.31 -17.45 6.37
CA PRO A 365 5.59 -17.04 7.75
C PRO A 365 6.72 -16.00 7.80
N ALA A 366 6.46 -14.81 7.27
CA ALA A 366 7.42 -13.75 7.01
C ALA A 366 7.49 -12.71 8.15
N PHE A 367 6.63 -12.83 9.16
CA PHE A 367 6.34 -11.83 10.20
C PHE A 367 5.75 -10.54 9.61
N ILE A 368 6.52 -9.79 8.80
CA ILE A 368 6.06 -8.60 8.06
C ILE A 368 6.81 -8.47 6.73
N LYS A 369 6.23 -7.76 5.76
CA LYS A 369 6.83 -7.41 4.45
C LYS A 369 7.02 -8.62 3.53
N TRP A 370 6.78 -8.40 2.24
CA TRP A 370 6.88 -9.38 1.14
C TRP A 370 5.90 -10.54 1.21
N ASP A 371 5.15 -10.74 2.28
CA ASP A 371 4.12 -11.76 2.40
C ASP A 371 2.97 -11.54 1.43
N ASP A 372 2.51 -10.30 1.29
CA ASP A 372 1.55 -9.86 0.29
C ASP A 372 2.03 -10.09 -1.15
N ALA A 373 3.21 -9.59 -1.47
CA ALA A 373 3.81 -9.70 -2.79
C ALA A 373 4.11 -11.16 -3.17
N GLU A 374 4.69 -11.94 -2.25
CA GLU A 374 4.96 -13.37 -2.46
C GLU A 374 3.66 -14.13 -2.73
N PHE A 375 2.63 -13.92 -1.91
CA PHE A 375 1.36 -14.60 -2.08
C PHE A 375 0.74 -14.29 -3.44
N CYS A 376 0.71 -13.01 -3.84
CA CYS A 376 0.15 -12.59 -5.12
C CYS A 376 0.91 -13.18 -6.32
N ILE A 377 2.25 -13.20 -6.28
CA ILE A 377 3.07 -13.84 -7.33
C ILE A 377 2.81 -15.34 -7.38
N ARG A 378 2.73 -15.99 -6.22
CA ARG A 378 2.45 -17.43 -6.10
C ARG A 378 1.06 -17.76 -6.64
N ALA A 379 0.05 -16.98 -6.30
CA ALA A 379 -1.31 -17.10 -6.80
C ALA A 379 -1.38 -16.85 -8.32
N GLY A 380 -0.71 -15.81 -8.82
CA GLY A 380 -0.62 -15.48 -10.24
C GLY A 380 -0.03 -16.62 -11.07
N LYS A 381 1.07 -17.24 -10.60
CA LYS A 381 1.67 -18.43 -11.24
C LYS A 381 0.74 -19.65 -11.23
N ALA A 382 -0.26 -19.69 -10.34
CA ALA A 382 -1.27 -20.73 -10.27
C ALA A 382 -2.57 -20.40 -11.02
N GLY A 383 -2.62 -19.27 -11.74
CA GLY A 383 -3.78 -18.85 -12.55
C GLY A 383 -4.73 -17.85 -11.88
N PHE A 384 -4.35 -17.29 -10.72
CA PHE A 384 -5.12 -16.28 -9.99
C PHE A 384 -4.41 -14.92 -10.08
N PRO A 385 -4.64 -14.11 -11.13
CA PRO A 385 -3.98 -12.82 -11.30
C PRO A 385 -4.44 -11.81 -10.23
N THR A 386 -3.67 -10.75 -10.07
CA THR A 386 -3.98 -9.64 -9.16
C THR A 386 -4.48 -8.43 -9.95
N VAL A 387 -5.59 -7.85 -9.50
CA VAL A 387 -6.18 -6.63 -10.05
C VAL A 387 -6.10 -5.54 -8.99
N SER A 388 -5.34 -4.48 -9.25
CA SER A 388 -5.42 -3.24 -8.46
C SER A 388 -6.62 -2.44 -8.97
N MET A 389 -7.75 -2.46 -8.24
CA MET A 389 -9.05 -2.07 -8.74
C MET A 389 -9.34 -0.57 -8.49
N PRO A 390 -9.41 0.29 -9.54
CA PRO A 390 -9.74 1.68 -9.35
C PRO A 390 -11.17 1.85 -8.80
N GLY A 391 -11.37 2.87 -7.97
CA GLY A 391 -12.63 3.08 -7.26
C GLY A 391 -12.82 2.19 -6.02
N VAL A 392 -11.85 1.30 -5.72
CA VAL A 392 -11.71 0.57 -4.46
C VAL A 392 -10.48 1.12 -3.76
N ALA A 393 -10.64 1.71 -2.58
CA ALA A 393 -9.52 2.24 -1.80
C ALA A 393 -9.84 2.41 -0.32
N LEU A 394 -8.80 2.65 0.45
CA LEU A 394 -8.83 3.13 1.83
C LEU A 394 -7.73 4.16 2.07
N TRP A 395 -7.73 4.75 3.27
CA TRP A 395 -6.63 5.59 3.75
C TRP A 395 -5.79 4.84 4.77
N HIS A 396 -4.47 4.89 4.63
CA HIS A 396 -3.52 4.20 5.51
C HIS A 396 -2.39 5.15 5.91
N VAL A 397 -1.84 4.98 7.11
CA VAL A 397 -0.67 5.74 7.55
C VAL A 397 0.51 5.50 6.58
N SER A 398 0.99 6.55 5.92
CA SER A 398 2.07 6.41 4.95
C SER A 398 3.46 6.33 5.61
N TRP A 399 4.43 5.84 4.83
CA TRP A 399 5.83 5.74 5.25
C TRP A 399 6.60 7.07 5.16
N VAL A 400 5.94 8.20 4.87
CA VAL A 400 6.62 9.50 4.63
C VAL A 400 7.47 9.95 5.82
N ASN A 401 7.03 9.62 7.04
CA ASN A 401 7.73 10.01 8.28
C ASN A 401 8.49 8.85 8.95
N LYS A 402 8.60 7.68 8.32
CA LYS A 402 9.28 6.48 8.88
C LYS A 402 10.33 5.97 7.90
N ASP A 403 11.53 5.66 8.40
CA ASP A 403 12.58 5.00 7.60
C ASP A 403 12.77 3.57 8.10
N ASP A 404 11.96 2.65 7.54
CA ASP A 404 11.99 1.23 7.87
C ASP A 404 13.19 0.48 7.23
N SER A 405 14.02 1.19 6.46
CA SER A 405 15.25 0.64 5.87
C SER A 405 16.45 0.68 6.84
N ILE A 406 16.33 1.42 7.94
CA ILE A 406 17.41 1.58 8.94
C ILE A 406 17.03 1.07 10.34
N ASP A 407 15.78 0.70 10.57
CA ASP A 407 15.30 0.14 11.84
C ASP A 407 15.32 -1.41 11.83
N TRP A 408 14.68 -2.03 12.84
CA TRP A 408 14.60 -3.49 12.96
C TRP A 408 13.93 -4.16 11.76
N GLN A 409 13.10 -3.45 10.98
CA GLN A 409 12.42 -3.98 9.80
C GLN A 409 13.39 -4.24 8.64
N ALA A 410 14.59 -3.63 8.65
CA ALA A 410 15.64 -3.90 7.67
C ALA A 410 16.04 -5.38 7.60
N TYR A 411 15.92 -6.12 8.72
CA TYR A 411 16.08 -7.57 8.76
C TYR A 411 15.05 -8.27 7.85
N PHE A 412 13.76 -7.95 8.03
CA PHE A 412 12.66 -8.57 7.29
C PHE A 412 12.66 -8.17 5.82
N HIS A 413 12.94 -6.90 5.51
CA HIS A 413 13.14 -6.43 4.13
C HIS A 413 14.22 -7.22 3.40
N ALA A 414 15.33 -7.54 4.06
CA ALA A 414 16.42 -8.31 3.45
C ALA A 414 16.10 -9.79 3.34
N ARG A 415 15.64 -10.40 4.44
CA ARG A 415 15.34 -11.84 4.52
C ARG A 415 14.24 -12.20 3.54
N ASN A 416 13.09 -11.54 3.63
CA ASN A 416 11.88 -11.94 2.91
C ASN A 416 12.01 -11.67 1.42
N ARG A 417 12.70 -10.59 1.01
CA ARG A 417 13.06 -10.35 -0.39
C ARG A 417 13.92 -11.47 -0.99
N LEU A 418 14.95 -11.91 -0.25
CA LEU A 418 15.80 -13.00 -0.70
C LEU A 418 15.03 -14.31 -0.79
N VAL A 419 14.13 -14.58 0.16
CA VAL A 419 13.24 -15.76 0.14
C VAL A 419 12.29 -15.70 -1.06
N ALA A 420 11.58 -14.60 -1.28
CA ALA A 420 10.73 -14.42 -2.45
C ALA A 420 11.53 -14.55 -3.77
N GLY A 421 12.75 -14.02 -3.81
CA GLY A 421 13.66 -14.19 -4.95
C GLY A 421 14.05 -15.66 -5.19
N LEU A 422 14.36 -16.41 -4.13
CA LEU A 422 14.65 -17.85 -4.23
C LEU A 422 13.43 -18.64 -4.73
N LEU A 423 12.23 -18.27 -4.28
CA LEU A 423 10.98 -18.93 -4.65
C LEU A 423 10.60 -18.62 -6.11
N HIS A 424 10.61 -17.35 -6.52
CA HIS A 424 9.93 -16.92 -7.75
C HIS A 424 10.83 -16.37 -8.85
N SER A 425 12.07 -15.95 -8.57
CA SER A 425 12.96 -15.41 -9.61
C SER A 425 13.47 -16.52 -10.53
N ASP A 426 13.39 -16.27 -11.83
CA ASP A 426 13.93 -17.15 -12.86
C ASP A 426 15.34 -16.73 -13.33
N ALA A 427 15.89 -15.66 -12.73
CA ALA A 427 17.23 -15.19 -13.04
C ALA A 427 18.31 -16.18 -12.53
N PRO A 428 19.29 -16.57 -13.37
CA PRO A 428 20.32 -17.52 -12.97
C PRO A 428 21.15 -16.96 -11.81
N ARG A 429 21.33 -17.76 -10.76
CA ARG A 429 22.09 -17.41 -9.54
C ARG A 429 21.64 -16.08 -8.90
N GLY A 430 20.34 -15.77 -8.98
CA GLY A 430 19.73 -14.59 -8.37
C GLY A 430 19.99 -13.28 -9.13
N GLY A 431 20.54 -13.31 -10.35
CA GLY A 431 20.63 -12.13 -11.21
C GLY A 431 21.22 -10.88 -10.53
N ARG A 432 20.54 -9.74 -10.64
CA ARG A 432 20.98 -8.47 -10.00
C ARG A 432 20.47 -8.32 -8.57
N LEU A 433 19.59 -9.18 -8.04
CA LEU A 433 19.16 -9.17 -6.64
C LEU A 433 20.36 -9.16 -5.69
N LEU A 434 21.29 -10.10 -5.85
CA LEU A 434 22.46 -10.21 -4.95
C LEU A 434 23.39 -9.01 -5.07
N THR A 435 23.53 -8.46 -6.28
CA THR A 435 24.32 -7.25 -6.51
C THR A 435 23.65 -6.03 -5.87
N HIS A 436 22.31 -5.93 -5.98
CA HIS A 436 21.52 -4.88 -5.37
C HIS A 436 21.59 -4.96 -3.85
N SER A 437 21.36 -6.14 -3.26
CA SER A 437 21.50 -6.41 -1.82
C SER A 437 22.88 -5.96 -1.30
N ARG A 438 23.95 -6.37 -1.97
CA ARG A 438 25.31 -5.94 -1.59
C ARG A 438 25.48 -4.42 -1.67
N ARG A 439 24.92 -3.76 -2.70
CA ARG A 439 24.99 -2.30 -2.83
C ARG A 439 24.26 -1.58 -1.70
N VAL A 440 23.16 -2.13 -1.20
CA VAL A 440 22.46 -1.58 -0.02
C VAL A 440 23.37 -1.65 1.21
N ASP A 441 24.02 -2.79 1.48
CA ASP A 441 25.00 -2.89 2.57
C ASP A 441 26.12 -1.85 2.44
N LEU A 442 26.67 -1.68 1.23
CA LEU A 442 27.73 -0.71 0.98
C LEU A 442 27.25 0.73 1.24
N LYS A 443 26.02 1.08 0.85
CA LYS A 443 25.45 2.40 1.14
C LYS A 443 25.36 2.65 2.64
N HIS A 444 24.77 1.72 3.40
CA HIS A 444 24.67 1.84 4.86
C HIS A 444 26.05 1.94 5.53
N LEU A 445 27.01 1.12 5.11
CA LEU A 445 28.39 1.18 5.61
C LEU A 445 29.05 2.54 5.36
N MET A 446 28.89 3.09 4.15
CA MET A 446 29.42 4.42 3.82
C MET A 446 28.70 5.53 4.61
N MET A 447 27.43 5.33 4.93
CA MET A 447 26.61 6.25 5.73
C MET A 447 26.81 6.08 7.24
N MET A 448 27.70 5.20 7.69
CA MET A 448 27.94 4.89 9.12
C MET A 448 26.70 4.36 9.84
N GLN A 449 25.84 3.66 9.10
CA GLN A 449 24.63 2.98 9.60
C GLN A 449 24.96 1.50 9.77
N TYR A 450 25.51 1.11 10.91
CA TYR A 450 26.05 -0.24 11.11
C TYR A 450 25.00 -1.25 11.57
N TYR A 451 24.01 -0.80 12.35
CA TYR A 451 22.87 -1.59 12.80
C TYR A 451 22.11 -2.26 11.64
N PRO A 452 21.64 -1.55 10.58
CA PRO A 452 20.97 -2.21 9.47
C PRO A 452 21.89 -3.20 8.74
N VAL A 453 23.21 -2.98 8.70
CA VAL A 453 24.15 -3.95 8.10
C VAL A 453 24.24 -5.22 8.94
N ALA A 454 24.25 -5.09 10.28
CA ALA A 454 24.25 -6.23 11.19
C ALA A 454 22.95 -7.06 11.07
N LEU A 455 21.80 -6.38 10.99
CA LEU A 455 20.50 -7.02 10.74
C LEU A 455 20.48 -7.76 9.40
N ARG A 456 20.96 -7.12 8.34
CA ARG A 456 21.03 -7.72 7.00
C ARG A 456 21.98 -8.91 6.95
N ALA A 457 23.11 -8.86 7.65
CA ALA A 457 24.00 -10.00 7.80
C ALA A 457 23.29 -11.18 8.50
N GLN A 458 22.52 -10.93 9.56
CA GLN A 458 21.72 -11.95 10.22
C GLN A 458 20.65 -12.53 9.28
N ALA A 459 19.94 -11.69 8.52
CA ALA A 459 18.98 -12.12 7.51
C ALA A 459 19.61 -13.06 6.47
N LEU A 460 20.81 -12.72 5.97
CA LEU A 460 21.53 -13.58 5.03
C LEU A 460 21.93 -14.93 5.66
N ARG A 461 22.38 -14.96 6.92
CA ARG A 461 22.70 -16.20 7.63
C ARG A 461 21.48 -17.09 7.80
N ASP A 462 20.33 -16.51 8.13
CA ASP A 462 19.08 -17.25 8.27
C ASP A 462 18.66 -17.86 6.93
N VAL A 463 18.72 -17.08 5.83
CA VAL A 463 18.47 -17.59 4.48
C VAL A 463 19.43 -18.72 4.09
N LEU A 464 20.72 -18.59 4.42
CA LEU A 464 21.74 -19.63 4.18
C LEU A 464 21.49 -20.92 5.00
N SER A 465 20.74 -20.84 6.10
CA SER A 465 20.41 -22.01 6.92
C SER A 465 19.31 -22.89 6.31
N GLY A 466 18.48 -22.32 5.43
CA GLY A 466 17.40 -23.01 4.73
C GLY A 466 15.99 -22.57 5.15
N PRO A 467 14.93 -23.08 4.50
CA PRO A 467 13.56 -22.62 4.67
C PRO A 467 13.01 -22.76 6.10
N GLU A 468 13.52 -23.72 6.87
CA GLU A 468 13.05 -24.08 8.20
C GLU A 468 13.19 -22.92 9.21
N HIS A 469 14.11 -21.99 8.94
CA HIS A 469 14.31 -20.81 9.78
C HIS A 469 13.06 -19.92 9.87
N MET A 470 12.26 -19.85 8.80
CA MET A 470 11.13 -18.94 8.68
C MET A 470 10.10 -19.20 9.79
N ARG A 471 9.84 -20.47 10.09
CA ARG A 471 8.95 -20.86 11.19
C ARG A 471 9.67 -20.82 12.54
N ARG A 472 10.90 -21.36 12.61
CA ARG A 472 11.70 -21.43 13.84
C ARG A 472 11.88 -20.08 14.54
N ASN A 473 12.03 -18.99 13.78
CA ASN A 473 12.26 -17.66 14.35
C ASN A 473 11.10 -16.68 14.17
N LEU A 474 9.91 -17.15 13.75
CA LEU A 474 8.76 -16.29 13.44
C LEU A 474 8.44 -15.30 14.57
N ALA A 475 8.25 -15.80 15.79
CA ALA A 475 7.92 -14.98 16.96
C ALA A 475 9.14 -14.31 17.63
N THR A 476 10.36 -14.76 17.34
CA THR A 476 11.57 -14.36 18.08
C THR A 476 12.50 -13.44 17.30
N ALA A 477 12.35 -13.35 15.98
CA ALA A 477 13.21 -12.53 15.12
C ALA A 477 13.07 -11.03 15.41
N MET A 478 11.86 -10.51 15.62
CA MET A 478 11.65 -9.08 15.92
C MET A 478 12.26 -8.67 17.26
N PRO A 479 12.01 -9.38 18.38
CA PRO A 479 12.66 -9.10 19.65
C PRO A 479 14.19 -9.16 19.56
N ALA A 480 14.74 -10.16 18.86
CA ALA A 480 16.18 -10.31 18.67
C ALA A 480 16.78 -9.15 17.84
N ALA A 481 16.08 -8.72 16.78
CA ALA A 481 16.48 -7.57 15.97
C ALA A 481 16.52 -6.29 16.81
N ARG A 482 15.47 -6.01 17.59
CA ARG A 482 15.42 -4.84 18.48
C ARG A 482 16.52 -4.87 19.55
N ALA A 483 16.77 -6.02 20.16
CA ALA A 483 17.82 -6.17 21.16
C ALA A 483 19.23 -5.88 20.59
N LEU A 484 19.44 -6.11 19.29
CA LEU A 484 20.71 -5.81 18.64
C LEU A 484 21.01 -4.30 18.59
N ALA A 485 20.00 -3.43 18.60
CA ALA A 485 20.18 -1.98 18.57
C ALA A 485 21.05 -1.47 19.73
N ALA A 486 21.00 -2.11 20.91
CA ALA A 486 21.81 -1.75 22.06
C ALA A 486 23.35 -1.83 21.81
N LYS A 487 23.78 -2.57 20.78
CA LYS A 487 25.20 -2.69 20.38
C LYS A 487 25.65 -1.61 19.38
N HIS A 488 24.74 -0.71 19.01
CA HIS A 488 24.90 0.23 17.91
C HIS A 488 24.54 1.65 18.36
N PRO A 489 25.53 2.48 18.76
CA PRO A 489 25.29 3.81 19.29
C PRO A 489 24.47 4.71 18.36
N GLU A 490 24.55 4.50 17.05
CA GLU A 490 23.83 5.29 16.05
C GLU A 490 22.31 5.12 16.11
N THR A 491 21.80 4.08 16.77
CA THR A 491 20.35 3.85 16.93
C THR A 491 19.73 4.68 18.04
N VAL A 492 20.54 5.29 18.90
CA VAL A 492 20.04 6.16 19.98
C VAL A 492 19.50 7.45 19.37
N VAL A 493 18.21 7.70 19.59
CA VAL A 493 17.56 8.96 19.18
C VAL A 493 17.62 9.93 20.35
N HIS A 494 18.37 11.01 20.17
CA HIS A 494 18.46 12.08 21.16
C HIS A 494 17.25 13.01 21.00
N ARG A 495 16.33 12.98 21.97
CA ARG A 495 15.05 13.71 21.96
C ARG A 495 14.93 14.82 23.00
N ASP A 496 15.88 14.88 23.95
CA ASP A 496 15.81 15.84 25.05
C ASP A 496 15.92 17.28 24.52
N PRO A 497 14.85 18.10 24.64
CA PRO A 497 14.86 19.47 24.14
C PRO A 497 15.71 20.41 25.01
N SER A 498 16.03 20.03 26.26
CA SER A 498 16.85 20.83 27.16
C SER A 498 18.35 20.71 26.85
N THR A 499 18.76 19.61 26.21
CA THR A 499 20.15 19.36 25.80
C THR A 499 20.31 19.62 24.31
N VAL A 500 20.77 20.81 23.94
CA VAL A 500 21.01 21.16 22.53
C VAL A 500 22.31 20.53 22.03
N LEU A 501 22.20 19.56 21.12
CA LEU A 501 23.35 18.97 20.44
C LEU A 501 23.84 19.89 19.31
N HIS A 502 25.10 20.32 19.41
CA HIS A 502 25.77 21.14 18.41
C HIS A 502 26.85 20.34 17.65
N SER A 503 26.91 20.53 16.34
CA SER A 503 28.03 20.07 15.52
C SER A 503 29.14 21.12 15.45
N ARG A 504 30.37 20.69 15.17
CA ARG A 504 31.56 21.57 15.12
C ARG A 504 31.54 22.53 13.93
N LYS A 505 31.02 22.09 12.79
CA LYS A 505 30.99 22.85 11.52
C LYS A 505 29.58 23.28 11.09
N GLY A 506 28.58 23.06 11.94
CA GLY A 506 27.20 23.45 11.67
C GLY A 506 26.50 22.62 10.60
N ARG A 507 25.29 23.07 10.25
CA ARG A 507 24.39 22.39 9.32
C ARG A 507 24.87 22.51 7.87
N GLN A 508 24.94 21.37 7.20
CA GLN A 508 25.17 21.29 5.76
C GLN A 508 23.83 21.42 5.03
N VAL A 509 23.74 22.38 4.10
CA VAL A 509 22.52 22.68 3.34
C VAL A 509 22.83 22.61 1.86
N TYR A 510 21.93 22.01 1.09
CA TYR A 510 22.08 21.84 -0.35
C TYR A 510 20.86 22.38 -1.10
N LYS A 511 21.04 22.60 -2.41
CA LYS A 511 19.95 23.06 -3.27
C LYS A 511 18.82 22.03 -3.32
N GLN A 512 17.58 22.48 -3.12
CA GLN A 512 16.41 21.65 -3.35
C GLN A 512 16.26 21.40 -4.86
N LEU A 513 16.24 20.12 -5.23
CA LEU A 513 16.08 19.68 -6.61
C LEU A 513 14.63 19.28 -6.87
N ALA A 514 14.22 19.34 -8.13
CA ALA A 514 12.94 18.79 -8.55
C ALA A 514 12.85 17.30 -8.22
N ARG A 515 11.62 16.80 -8.08
CA ARG A 515 11.35 15.39 -7.80
C ARG A 515 12.05 14.49 -8.83
N ASN A 516 12.63 13.38 -8.36
CA ASN A 516 13.41 12.42 -9.15
C ASN A 516 14.68 12.97 -9.82
N VAL A 517 15.10 14.20 -9.49
CA VAL A 517 16.37 14.77 -9.93
C VAL A 517 17.36 14.71 -8.77
N PHE A 518 18.49 14.05 -8.99
CA PHE A 518 19.53 13.83 -7.97
C PHE A 518 20.89 14.34 -8.46
N ASP A 519 21.66 14.98 -7.57
CA ASP A 519 23.05 15.41 -7.77
C ASP A 519 24.08 14.30 -7.47
N SER A 520 23.60 13.06 -7.23
CA SER A 520 24.45 11.90 -6.99
C SER A 520 25.43 11.64 -8.15
N PRO A 521 26.66 11.15 -7.87
CA PRO A 521 27.62 10.84 -8.91
C PRO A 521 27.11 9.72 -9.82
N LYS A 522 27.34 9.86 -11.15
CA LYS A 522 26.94 8.89 -12.18
C LYS A 522 28.15 8.39 -12.97
N GLY A 523 28.02 7.27 -13.69
CA GLY A 523 29.04 6.76 -14.62
C GLY A 523 30.42 6.54 -13.97
N LEU A 524 31.49 7.08 -14.58
CA LEU A 524 32.85 6.97 -14.07
C LEU A 524 33.04 7.67 -12.72
N LYS A 525 32.39 8.82 -12.51
CA LYS A 525 32.44 9.55 -11.23
C LYS A 525 31.90 8.69 -10.08
N LEU A 526 30.84 7.91 -10.34
CA LEU A 526 30.29 6.97 -9.36
C LEU A 526 31.30 5.89 -8.97
N ARG A 527 32.00 5.31 -9.96
CA ARG A 527 33.00 4.27 -9.71
C ARG A 527 34.16 4.80 -8.89
N TRP A 528 34.67 5.99 -9.25
CA TRP A 528 35.74 6.66 -8.51
C TRP A 528 35.31 7.00 -7.09
N PHE A 529 34.14 7.63 -6.91
CA PHE A 529 33.57 7.92 -5.59
C PHE A 529 33.46 6.66 -4.73
N THR A 530 32.87 5.60 -5.28
CA THR A 530 32.69 4.35 -4.52
C THR A 530 34.05 3.79 -4.09
N LEU A 531 35.02 3.72 -5.00
CA LEU A 531 36.35 3.21 -4.67
C LEU A 531 37.07 4.07 -3.63
N SER A 532 37.05 5.40 -3.79
CA SER A 532 37.72 6.33 -2.88
C SER A 532 37.07 6.32 -1.51
N THR A 533 35.73 6.31 -1.41
CA THR A 533 35.01 6.23 -0.13
C THR A 533 35.25 4.91 0.59
N LEU A 534 35.16 3.77 -0.12
CA LEU A 534 35.44 2.47 0.51
C LEU A 534 36.87 2.39 1.04
N THR A 535 37.85 2.90 0.27
CA THR A 535 39.26 2.94 0.67
C THR A 535 39.49 3.90 1.84
N ALA A 536 38.87 5.07 1.81
CA ALA A 536 38.94 6.05 2.89
C ALA A 536 38.37 5.49 4.19
N HIS A 537 37.16 4.92 4.19
CA HIS A 537 36.57 4.28 5.37
C HIS A 537 37.38 3.09 5.87
N TRP A 538 38.06 2.38 4.96
CA TRP A 538 38.95 1.29 5.33
C TRP A 538 40.20 1.77 6.07
N LEU A 539 40.84 2.88 5.65
CA LEU A 539 42.15 3.30 6.17
C LEU A 539 42.05 4.38 7.26
N HIS A 540 41.14 5.33 7.08
CA HIS A 540 41.06 6.56 7.86
C HIS A 540 40.65 6.30 9.31
N LYS A 541 41.42 6.84 10.25
CA LYS A 541 41.08 6.88 11.68
C LYS A 541 40.42 8.24 11.94
N PRO A 542 39.18 8.29 12.46
CA PRO A 542 38.48 9.55 12.67
C PRO A 542 39.24 10.43 13.66
N ASN A 543 39.15 11.75 13.46
CA ASN A 543 39.72 12.72 14.38
C ASN A 543 39.01 12.62 15.74
N PRO A 544 39.72 12.46 16.89
CA PRO A 544 39.09 12.39 18.21
C PRO A 544 38.12 13.54 18.51
N ALA A 545 38.40 14.75 18.01
CA ALA A 545 37.51 15.89 18.17
C ALA A 545 36.16 15.71 17.43
N ASN A 546 36.17 15.05 16.27
CA ASN A 546 34.95 14.71 15.52
C ASN A 546 34.18 13.55 16.18
N VAL A 547 34.84 12.69 16.94
CA VAL A 547 34.17 11.62 17.69
C VAL A 547 33.51 12.16 18.96
N ALA A 548 34.20 13.04 19.68
CA ALA A 548 33.69 13.64 20.91
C ALA A 548 32.52 14.61 20.65
N GLN A 549 32.56 15.35 19.55
CA GLN A 549 31.49 16.24 19.11
C GLN A 549 31.26 16.05 17.60
N PRO A 550 30.01 15.81 17.15
CA PRO A 550 29.71 15.57 15.74
C PRO A 550 30.32 16.65 14.82
N GLU A 551 30.96 16.23 13.72
CA GLU A 551 31.68 17.14 12.83
C GLU A 551 30.71 18.11 12.15
N VAL A 552 29.60 17.57 11.64
CA VAL A 552 28.58 18.30 10.87
C VAL A 552 27.17 17.89 11.27
N GLU A 553 26.18 18.66 10.82
CA GLU A 553 24.76 18.35 10.97
C GLU A 553 24.06 18.26 9.60
N PHE A 554 23.15 17.31 9.44
CA PHE A 554 22.32 17.14 8.25
C PHE A 554 20.83 17.07 8.60
N GLY A 555 20.01 17.70 7.77
CA GLY A 555 18.60 17.32 7.69
C GLY A 555 18.47 15.92 7.07
N LYS A 556 17.40 15.20 7.40
CA LYS A 556 17.19 13.82 6.91
C LYS A 556 17.31 13.69 5.38
N GLY A 557 16.72 14.63 4.64
CA GLY A 557 16.77 14.64 3.16
C GLY A 557 18.16 14.89 2.58
N ASP A 558 19.05 15.56 3.31
CA ASP A 558 20.41 15.89 2.87
C ASP A 558 21.45 14.83 3.25
N ALA A 559 21.13 13.98 4.23
CA ALA A 559 21.96 12.89 4.74
C ALA A 559 22.03 11.71 3.75
N GLN A 560 22.54 11.96 2.54
CA GLN A 560 22.58 11.01 1.44
C GLN A 560 23.89 10.20 1.39
N TRP A 561 23.85 9.01 0.79
CA TRP A 561 25.00 8.09 0.68
C TRP A 561 26.18 8.65 -0.14
N TRP A 562 26.00 9.75 -0.88
CA TRP A 562 27.07 10.42 -1.62
C TRP A 562 27.60 11.70 -0.96
N ARG A 563 27.01 12.14 0.17
CA ARG A 563 27.40 13.37 0.89
C ARG A 563 27.98 13.05 2.26
N LEU A 564 27.23 12.27 3.04
CA LEU A 564 27.56 11.88 4.41
C LEU A 564 28.96 11.22 4.55
N PRO A 565 29.41 10.34 3.63
CA PRO A 565 30.66 9.61 3.83
C PRO A 565 31.94 10.48 3.82
N ALA A 566 31.85 11.77 3.47
CA ALA A 566 32.98 12.69 3.49
C ALA A 566 33.43 13.07 4.91
N PHE A 567 32.57 12.88 5.92
CA PHE A 567 32.78 13.33 7.29
C PHE A 567 33.07 12.17 8.24
N ASP A 568 33.72 12.45 9.36
CA ASP A 568 34.01 11.46 10.41
C ASP A 568 32.79 11.15 11.28
N SER A 569 31.92 12.13 11.45
CA SER A 569 30.70 12.00 12.22
C SER A 569 29.66 13.03 11.79
N ALA A 570 28.39 12.71 11.99
CA ALA A 570 27.27 13.53 11.59
C ALA A 570 26.12 13.43 12.59
N LEU A 571 25.55 14.58 12.93
CA LEU A 571 24.26 14.67 13.60
C LEU A 571 23.16 14.68 12.53
N VAL A 572 22.25 13.71 12.53
CA VAL A 572 21.24 13.54 11.49
C VAL A 572 19.85 13.59 12.09
N SER A 573 18.97 14.44 11.56
CA SER A 573 17.56 14.48 12.00
C SER A 573 16.85 13.14 11.79
N ALA A 574 16.04 12.73 12.76
CA ALA A 574 15.11 11.62 12.61
C ALA A 574 14.06 11.94 11.53
N ALA A 575 13.50 10.91 10.89
CA ALA A 575 12.57 11.08 9.77
C ALA A 575 11.24 11.75 10.20
N ASP A 576 10.80 11.48 11.42
CA ASP A 576 9.60 12.07 12.05
C ASP A 576 9.89 13.42 12.72
N GLY A 577 11.12 13.93 12.64
CA GLY A 577 11.54 15.15 13.33
C GLY A 577 11.63 15.03 14.86
N SER A 578 11.39 13.85 15.44
CA SER A 578 11.30 13.67 16.90
C SER A 578 12.62 13.84 17.65
N GLY A 579 13.75 13.89 16.94
CA GLY A 579 15.07 13.99 17.54
C GLY A 579 16.19 13.89 16.52
N LYS A 580 17.38 13.56 16.99
CA LYS A 580 18.59 13.41 16.16
C LYS A 580 19.35 12.13 16.49
N ASN A 581 19.91 11.49 15.47
CA ASN A 581 20.84 10.37 15.59
C ASN A 581 22.28 10.86 15.40
N ILE A 582 23.23 10.22 16.06
CA ILE A 582 24.66 10.50 15.89
C ILE A 582 25.29 9.35 15.10
N TYR A 583 25.77 9.65 13.91
CA TYR A 583 26.50 8.70 13.08
C TYR A 583 27.98 8.98 13.21
N THR A 584 28.75 7.95 13.55
CA THR A 584 30.20 8.09 13.82
C THR A 584 30.96 6.98 13.14
N ARG A 585 32.06 7.33 12.47
CA ARG A 585 32.89 6.38 11.76
C ARG A 585 33.58 5.45 12.74
N ASP A 586 33.37 4.14 12.57
CA ASP A 586 34.12 3.10 13.27
C ASP A 586 34.85 2.23 12.24
N ARG A 587 36.17 2.41 12.15
CA ARG A 587 37.03 1.68 11.22
C ARG A 587 37.05 0.17 11.48
N ALA A 588 37.02 -0.26 12.74
CA ALA A 588 37.08 -1.68 13.09
C ALA A 588 35.76 -2.37 12.74
N MET A 589 34.63 -1.75 13.10
CA MET A 589 33.30 -2.23 12.75
C MET A 589 33.08 -2.24 11.24
N TYR A 590 33.44 -1.16 10.55
CA TYR A 590 33.35 -1.05 9.09
C TYR A 590 34.11 -2.20 8.39
N ARG A 591 35.37 -2.44 8.77
CA ARG A 591 36.19 -3.52 8.18
C ARG A 591 35.59 -4.90 8.41
N ARG A 592 35.12 -5.17 9.63
CA ARG A 592 34.49 -6.44 10.01
C ARG A 592 33.24 -6.69 9.18
N MET A 593 32.33 -5.71 9.16
CA MET A 593 31.05 -5.82 8.45
C MET A 593 31.22 -5.87 6.94
N LEU A 594 32.15 -5.11 6.35
CA LEU A 594 32.42 -5.18 4.93
C LEU A 594 32.92 -6.57 4.49
N ARG A 595 33.85 -7.16 5.27
CA ARG A 595 34.33 -8.53 5.02
C ARG A 595 33.20 -9.54 5.13
N GLU A 596 32.35 -9.39 6.13
CA GLU A 596 31.18 -10.24 6.34
C GLU A 596 30.17 -10.12 5.21
N THR A 597 29.79 -8.90 4.80
CA THR A 597 28.95 -8.64 3.62
C THR A 597 29.50 -9.34 2.38
N VAL A 598 30.80 -9.22 2.11
CA VAL A 598 31.43 -9.88 0.95
C VAL A 598 31.34 -11.40 1.06
N ARG A 599 31.68 -11.96 2.23
CA ARG A 599 31.64 -13.40 2.49
C ARG A 599 30.22 -13.96 2.32
N LEU A 600 29.23 -13.38 2.97
CA LEU A 600 27.84 -13.86 2.95
C LEU A 600 27.25 -13.78 1.55
N HIS A 601 27.49 -12.69 0.81
CA HIS A 601 27.01 -12.57 -0.58
C HIS A 601 27.72 -13.54 -1.53
N ALA A 602 29.02 -13.82 -1.32
CA ALA A 602 29.75 -14.82 -2.09
C ALA A 602 29.21 -16.24 -1.82
N GLU A 603 28.96 -16.56 -0.55
CA GLU A 603 28.37 -17.83 -0.15
C GLU A 603 26.95 -18.00 -0.70
N LEU A 604 26.11 -16.97 -0.57
CA LEU A 604 24.74 -16.97 -1.09
C LEU A 604 24.72 -17.15 -2.61
N ARG A 605 25.61 -16.47 -3.34
CA ARG A 605 25.73 -16.64 -4.80
C ARG A 605 26.15 -18.06 -5.18
N ARG A 606 27.09 -18.65 -4.42
CA ARG A 606 27.58 -20.02 -4.65
C ARG A 606 26.47 -21.05 -4.38
N ARG A 607 25.74 -20.90 -3.28
CA ARG A 607 24.68 -21.83 -2.83
C ARG A 607 23.31 -21.52 -3.39
N TRP A 608 23.16 -20.49 -4.23
CA TRP A 608 21.86 -20.07 -4.77
C TRP A 608 21.06 -21.22 -5.40
N PRO A 609 21.61 -22.07 -6.30
CA PRO A 609 20.84 -23.15 -6.90
C PRO A 609 20.36 -24.21 -5.89
N GLU A 610 21.20 -24.54 -4.91
CA GLU A 610 20.88 -25.44 -3.80
C GLU A 610 19.73 -24.86 -2.96
N LEU A 611 19.86 -23.60 -2.53
CA LEU A 611 18.85 -22.92 -1.73
C LEU A 611 17.54 -22.79 -2.50
N GLN A 612 17.57 -22.37 -3.76
CA GLN A 612 16.38 -22.26 -4.59
C GLN A 612 15.61 -23.58 -4.65
N LYS A 613 16.32 -24.71 -4.84
CA LYS A 613 15.70 -26.04 -4.80
C LYS A 613 15.08 -26.34 -3.43
N ARG A 614 15.81 -26.08 -2.33
CA ARG A 614 15.32 -26.33 -0.96
C ARG A 614 14.09 -25.48 -0.61
N TYR A 615 14.12 -24.19 -0.92
CA TYR A 615 13.01 -23.27 -0.65
C TYR A 615 11.77 -23.64 -1.47
N ARG A 616 11.93 -23.91 -2.77
CA ARG A 616 10.80 -24.32 -3.63
C ARG A 616 10.21 -25.67 -3.21
N ALA A 617 11.05 -26.63 -2.81
CA ALA A 617 10.59 -27.92 -2.33
C ALA A 617 9.91 -27.85 -0.95
N GLY A 618 10.37 -26.96 -0.07
CA GLY A 618 9.78 -26.76 1.26
C GLY A 618 8.53 -25.89 1.26
N LEU A 619 8.30 -25.09 0.19
CA LEU A 619 7.20 -24.14 0.12
C LEU A 619 5.83 -24.75 0.44
N PRO A 620 5.41 -25.91 -0.12
CA PRO A 620 4.10 -26.49 0.18
C PRO A 620 3.87 -26.73 1.67
N GLU A 621 4.88 -27.19 2.40
CA GLU A 621 4.81 -27.40 3.85
C GLU A 621 4.86 -26.07 4.62
N ILE A 622 5.68 -25.11 4.18
CA ILE A 622 5.83 -23.81 4.86
C ILE A 622 4.50 -23.05 4.91
N VAL A 623 3.70 -23.14 3.85
CA VAL A 623 2.45 -22.39 3.68
C VAL A 623 1.20 -23.24 3.90
N SER A 624 1.36 -24.52 4.30
CA SER A 624 0.22 -25.41 4.53
C SER A 624 -0.61 -24.96 5.72
N VAL A 625 -1.90 -25.31 5.69
CA VAL A 625 -2.83 -25.03 6.78
C VAL A 625 -2.40 -25.77 8.04
N GLU A 626 -1.98 -27.02 7.92
CA GLU A 626 -1.53 -27.88 9.01
C GLU A 626 -0.29 -27.30 9.70
N SER A 627 0.65 -26.75 8.94
CA SER A 627 1.84 -26.09 9.52
C SER A 627 1.50 -24.82 10.27
N TRP A 628 0.55 -24.02 9.78
CA TRP A 628 0.08 -22.84 10.48
C TRP A 628 -0.75 -23.19 11.72
N GLN A 629 -1.62 -24.19 11.65
CA GLN A 629 -2.38 -24.71 12.80
C GLN A 629 -1.45 -25.11 13.94
N ARG A 630 -0.39 -25.88 13.65
CA ARG A 630 0.64 -26.20 14.65
C ARG A 630 1.21 -24.94 15.32
N THR A 631 1.53 -23.91 14.55
CA THR A 631 2.04 -22.65 15.13
C THR A 631 1.01 -21.87 15.94
N PHE A 632 -0.28 -21.95 15.60
CA PHE A 632 -1.35 -21.36 16.40
C PHE A 632 -1.61 -22.13 17.70
N GLU A 633 -1.38 -23.44 17.71
CA GLU A 633 -1.64 -24.34 18.85
C GLU A 633 -0.45 -24.51 19.79
N GLU A 634 0.79 -24.48 19.28
CA GLU A 634 2.06 -24.72 20.00
C GLU A 634 2.31 -23.76 21.18
N LYS A 635 1.46 -22.74 21.39
CA LYS A 635 1.64 -21.70 22.40
C LYS A 635 0.38 -21.35 23.20
N ARG A 636 -0.59 -22.27 23.30
CA ARG A 636 -1.66 -22.15 24.30
C ARG A 636 -1.19 -22.45 25.71
#